data_AF-A0A954EG51-F1
#
_entry.id   AF-A0A954EG51-F1
#
_cell.length_a   1.000
_cell.length_b   1.000
_cell.length_c   1.000
_cell.angle_alpha   90.00
_cell.angle_beta   90.00
_cell.angle_gamma   90.00
#
_symmetry.space_group_name_H-M   'P 1'
#
loop_
_entity.id
_entity.type
_entity.pdbx_description
1 polymer ?
#
loop_
_entity_poly.entity_id
_entity_poly.type
_entity_poly.pdbx_seq_one_letter_code
_entity_poly.pdbx_strand_id
1 'polypeptide(L)'
;VILEVIGTGDVILTGTVITAGDDFPAGQAFDAGNVQLIAADGSLIVTKILATGGAGAQGGNAGDIQLDATGGSILLQGELNAVGGAGSPIGASGLISLTASYSILDANDGVAMIRGGDFSALAGVRIGEISDFATGSGNGIELELTGQVIQAEVTSAGGEIHLRGTGDLIFATGSLIPGAGTAADVVLFSTGDLDLGQNPGAVVTSDGDRINLLAEQVLVLPNDGLDVGSGELRLKGVLDVVDPLGRSLGELRSEKLVFFSGAAGGDTELNTAVHLLDATISTPGQNLTINEADGLVIQQILVPDAVVTINAATVTSGDVEVFLVDAGTGRIVVDTTASGGGLIHSAATDASLKSSELALLVTTGIANNDLLIVEADVLAAATVSGDIHIQNLTDSLRIGQVGVLSGLTISAGTAADNILIETLQSLQVERAVTANGAAVDLAVSANSGAQLTVQAAISADESITLTSGGQLLLESGAAVMSSQGNILLSAGENRGFATLNTVVDQGSILMNPLAILQTDDGAIKLFSTGDVEISQLVALGSTHPEAGLISITADFQGVDQSLATFTGAITESTPESVTNLRGSQLQLMASTGVGANDDLRVETQTVQVTNLTGDIQLTQIAGATEPTVELNDIQNDQGAITIRSEDGAILTRNVQVTTAGSISLRAEDAGADGGSDLTVEGSVQTASGEIELLSASRDILLDGIIESLAGAITVRSDLSGTGQITMTDGSVIHAADG
;
A
#
# COMPACT_ATOMS: atom_id res chain seq x y z
N VAL A 1 -2.77 46.72 -51.94
CA VAL A 1 -4.14 47.32 -52.01
C VAL A 1 -4.71 47.31 -50.60
N ILE A 2 -5.58 48.24 -50.20
CA ILE A 2 -6.28 48.20 -48.89
C ILE A 2 -7.77 48.36 -49.16
N LEU A 3 -8.60 47.45 -48.65
CA LEU A 3 -10.05 47.60 -48.56
C LEU A 3 -10.41 47.99 -47.13
N GLU A 4 -10.99 49.17 -46.96
CA GLU A 4 -11.40 49.70 -45.65
C GLU A 4 -12.92 49.92 -45.62
N VAL A 5 -13.60 49.37 -44.62
CA VAL A 5 -15.04 49.57 -44.37
C VAL A 5 -15.24 50.04 -42.93
N ILE A 6 -15.87 51.21 -42.75
CA ILE A 6 -16.13 51.80 -41.43
C ILE A 6 -17.63 52.03 -41.27
N GLY A 7 -18.23 51.43 -40.23
CA GLY A 7 -19.62 51.63 -39.82
C GLY A 7 -19.74 52.13 -38.38
N THR A 8 -20.76 52.94 -38.10
CA THR A 8 -21.10 53.43 -36.74
C THR A 8 -22.16 52.55 -36.06
N GLY A 9 -22.29 51.30 -36.46
CA GLY A 9 -23.31 50.35 -36.03
C GLY A 9 -22.93 48.97 -36.57
N ASP A 10 -23.89 48.03 -36.65
CA ASP A 10 -23.59 46.69 -37.14
C ASP A 10 -23.10 46.73 -38.60
N VAL A 11 -22.01 46.01 -38.86
CA VAL A 11 -21.46 45.80 -40.21
C VAL A 11 -21.64 44.34 -40.55
N ILE A 12 -22.53 44.07 -41.51
CA ILE A 12 -22.90 42.71 -41.93
C ILE A 12 -22.38 42.49 -43.35
N LEU A 13 -21.45 41.55 -43.50
CA LEU A 13 -20.92 41.10 -44.77
C LEU A 13 -21.45 39.71 -45.10
N THR A 14 -22.57 39.66 -45.80
CA THR A 14 -23.22 38.41 -46.23
C THR A 14 -22.56 37.77 -47.46
N GLY A 15 -21.52 38.40 -48.02
CA GLY A 15 -20.82 37.97 -49.23
C GLY A 15 -19.34 37.75 -48.98
N THR A 16 -18.61 37.28 -49.99
CA THR A 16 -17.16 37.08 -49.91
C THR A 16 -16.41 38.36 -50.27
N VAL A 17 -15.51 38.80 -49.41
CA VAL A 17 -14.52 39.84 -49.70
C VAL A 17 -13.27 39.16 -50.28
N ILE A 18 -12.79 39.60 -51.44
CA ILE A 18 -11.60 39.03 -52.10
C ILE A 18 -10.63 40.14 -52.44
N THR A 19 -9.40 40.04 -51.92
CA THR A 19 -8.27 40.91 -52.22
C THR A 19 -7.05 40.09 -52.69
N ALA A 20 -7.28 39.08 -53.52
CA ALA A 20 -6.23 38.15 -53.96
C ALA A 20 -5.20 38.78 -54.91
N GLY A 21 -3.97 38.29 -54.86
CA GLY A 21 -2.92 38.58 -55.84
C GLY A 21 -3.07 37.74 -57.12
N ASP A 22 -2.68 38.30 -58.27
CA ASP A 22 -2.72 37.59 -59.55
C ASP A 22 -1.64 36.50 -59.65
N ASP A 23 -2.02 35.36 -60.23
CA ASP A 23 -1.08 34.27 -60.55
C ASP A 23 -0.10 34.67 -61.66
N PHE A 24 1.18 34.33 -61.49
CA PHE A 24 2.20 34.49 -62.52
C PHE A 24 3.13 33.26 -62.62
N PRO A 25 2.70 32.19 -63.32
CA PRO A 25 3.41 30.90 -63.36
C PRO A 25 4.87 30.98 -63.86
N ALA A 26 5.21 32.01 -64.65
CA ALA A 26 6.52 32.19 -65.26
C ALA A 26 7.49 33.06 -64.43
N GLY A 27 7.07 33.62 -63.29
CA GLY A 27 7.89 34.53 -62.48
C GLY A 27 7.37 34.75 -61.06
N GLN A 28 7.66 35.93 -60.48
CA GLN A 28 7.13 36.34 -59.17
C GLN A 28 5.65 36.70 -59.29
N ALA A 29 4.80 36.04 -58.52
CA ALA A 29 3.38 36.36 -58.46
C ALA A 29 3.11 37.63 -57.66
N PHE A 30 1.87 38.14 -57.75
CA PHE A 30 1.49 39.41 -57.12
C PHE A 30 1.01 39.21 -55.68
N ASP A 31 1.25 40.22 -54.85
CA ASP A 31 0.78 40.24 -53.47
C ASP A 31 -0.71 40.59 -53.40
N ALA A 32 -1.39 40.05 -52.39
CA ALA A 32 -2.76 40.41 -52.05
C ALA A 32 -2.87 41.82 -51.41
N GLY A 33 -4.10 42.31 -51.31
CA GLY A 33 -4.43 43.51 -50.55
C GLY A 33 -4.87 43.21 -49.12
N ASN A 34 -4.62 44.16 -48.21
CA ASN A 34 -5.09 44.10 -46.83
C ASN A 34 -6.59 44.41 -46.76
N VAL A 35 -7.28 43.84 -45.77
CA VAL A 35 -8.70 44.06 -45.49
C VAL A 35 -8.84 44.59 -44.06
N GLN A 36 -9.49 45.74 -43.90
CA GLN A 36 -9.80 46.35 -42.61
C GLN A 36 -11.30 46.64 -42.50
N LEU A 37 -11.96 46.08 -41.49
CA LEU A 37 -13.38 46.31 -41.20
C LEU A 37 -13.54 46.83 -39.78
N ILE A 38 -14.29 47.93 -39.62
CA ILE A 38 -14.50 48.60 -38.33
C ILE A 38 -16.00 48.80 -38.10
N ALA A 39 -16.52 48.28 -36.99
CA ALA A 39 -17.85 48.56 -36.45
C ALA A 39 -17.71 49.29 -35.11
N ALA A 40 -17.80 50.63 -35.13
CA ALA A 40 -17.45 51.46 -33.98
C ALA A 40 -18.37 51.24 -32.77
N ASP A 41 -19.68 51.14 -33.01
CA ASP A 41 -20.72 51.05 -31.98
C ASP A 41 -21.58 49.76 -32.08
N GLY A 42 -21.17 48.80 -32.93
CA GLY A 42 -21.95 47.61 -33.24
C GLY A 42 -21.12 46.34 -33.44
N SER A 43 -21.77 45.27 -33.87
CA SER A 43 -21.15 43.98 -34.13
C SER A 43 -20.67 43.84 -35.58
N LEU A 44 -19.64 43.04 -35.80
CA LEU A 44 -19.21 42.57 -37.11
C LEU A 44 -19.75 41.17 -37.35
N ILE A 45 -20.45 40.97 -38.47
CA ILE A 45 -20.90 39.64 -38.91
C ILE A 45 -20.23 39.38 -40.26
N VAL A 46 -19.34 38.40 -40.32
CA VAL A 46 -18.48 38.15 -41.48
C VAL A 46 -18.66 36.72 -41.97
N THR A 47 -19.08 36.57 -43.23
CA THR A 47 -19.18 35.24 -43.86
C THR A 47 -17.85 34.75 -44.43
N LYS A 48 -17.13 35.55 -45.23
CA LYS A 48 -15.87 35.09 -45.83
C LYS A 48 -14.95 36.23 -46.27
N ILE A 49 -13.66 36.15 -45.94
CA ILE A 49 -12.61 37.07 -46.41
C ILE A 49 -11.44 36.26 -46.97
N LEU A 50 -11.03 36.56 -48.20
CA LEU A 50 -9.89 35.96 -48.90
C LEU A 50 -8.87 37.04 -49.28
N ALA A 51 -7.74 37.09 -48.59
CA ALA A 51 -6.60 37.97 -48.85
C ALA A 51 -5.36 37.17 -49.29
N THR A 52 -5.54 36.22 -50.21
CA THR A 52 -4.53 35.23 -50.60
C THR A 52 -3.54 35.74 -51.65
N GLY A 53 -2.25 35.51 -51.48
CA GLY A 53 -1.24 35.85 -52.49
C GLY A 53 -1.37 35.02 -53.79
N GLY A 54 -0.90 35.56 -54.92
CA GLY A 54 -0.96 34.86 -56.20
C GLY A 54 0.05 33.72 -56.30
N ALA A 55 -0.26 32.67 -57.06
CA ALA A 55 0.63 31.53 -57.30
C ALA A 55 1.63 31.80 -58.45
N GLY A 56 2.89 31.40 -58.29
CA GLY A 56 3.94 31.64 -59.27
C GLY A 56 5.18 30.78 -59.09
N ALA A 57 6.26 31.11 -59.81
CA ALA A 57 7.56 30.50 -59.54
C ALA A 57 8.09 30.92 -58.16
N GLN A 58 7.80 32.16 -57.75
CA GLN A 58 7.86 32.64 -56.38
C GLN A 58 6.45 33.10 -56.00
N GLY A 59 5.95 32.64 -54.85
CA GLY A 59 4.60 32.97 -54.39
C GLY A 59 4.47 34.44 -53.99
N GLY A 60 3.32 35.06 -54.28
CA GLY A 60 3.00 36.40 -53.79
C GLY A 60 2.62 36.36 -52.31
N ASN A 61 2.86 37.43 -51.58
CA ASN A 61 2.48 37.51 -50.17
C ASN A 61 0.95 37.68 -50.01
N ALA A 62 0.42 37.16 -48.92
CA ALA A 62 -0.96 37.43 -48.51
C ALA A 62 -1.10 38.85 -47.95
N GLY A 63 -2.34 39.35 -47.89
CA GLY A 63 -2.68 40.59 -47.21
C GLY A 63 -3.18 40.32 -45.79
N ASP A 64 -2.99 41.29 -44.90
CA ASP A 64 -3.49 41.19 -43.53
C ASP A 64 -5.03 41.38 -43.47
N ILE A 65 -5.67 40.75 -42.49
CA ILE A 65 -7.11 40.90 -42.21
C ILE A 65 -7.27 41.48 -40.80
N GLN A 66 -7.85 42.66 -40.68
CA GLN A 66 -8.10 43.33 -39.40
C GLN A 66 -9.60 43.60 -39.21
N LEU A 67 -10.20 43.06 -38.15
CA LEU A 67 -11.60 43.19 -37.79
C LEU A 67 -11.74 43.86 -36.42
N ASP A 68 -12.31 45.06 -36.36
CA ASP A 68 -12.48 45.81 -35.11
C ASP A 68 -13.97 46.10 -34.81
N ALA A 69 -14.55 45.42 -33.83
CA ALA A 69 -15.89 45.64 -33.30
C ALA A 69 -15.84 46.31 -31.91
N THR A 70 -15.48 47.59 -31.86
CA THR A 70 -15.25 48.34 -30.60
C THR A 70 -16.53 48.64 -29.81
N GLY A 71 -17.71 48.29 -30.33
CA GLY A 71 -18.99 48.44 -29.65
C GLY A 71 -19.77 47.13 -29.48
N GLY A 72 -19.24 45.99 -29.95
CA GLY A 72 -19.99 44.75 -30.03
C GLY A 72 -19.13 43.50 -30.16
N SER A 73 -19.70 42.47 -30.80
CA SER A 73 -19.06 41.17 -31.02
C SER A 73 -18.62 41.01 -32.47
N ILE A 74 -17.69 40.08 -32.71
CA ILE A 74 -17.37 39.55 -34.03
C ILE A 74 -18.01 38.17 -34.13
N LEU A 75 -18.91 37.97 -35.09
CA LEU A 75 -19.50 36.68 -35.43
C LEU A 75 -18.92 36.21 -36.77
N LEU A 76 -18.17 35.12 -36.73
CA LEU A 76 -17.59 34.45 -37.88
C LEU A 76 -18.59 33.40 -38.38
N GLN A 77 -19.05 33.54 -39.62
CA GLN A 77 -19.96 32.62 -40.29
C GLN A 77 -19.27 31.82 -41.41
N GLY A 78 -17.94 31.76 -41.38
CA GLY A 78 -17.13 31.12 -42.39
C GLY A 78 -15.66 31.55 -42.35
N GLU A 79 -14.97 31.47 -43.49
CA GLU A 79 -13.50 31.44 -43.55
C GLU A 79 -12.86 32.84 -43.61
N LEU A 80 -11.81 33.05 -42.80
CA LEU A 80 -10.84 34.13 -42.97
C LEU A 80 -9.53 33.54 -43.48
N ASN A 81 -9.07 33.93 -44.67
CA ASN A 81 -7.92 33.32 -45.30
C ASN A 81 -6.92 34.39 -45.79
N ALA A 82 -5.77 34.43 -45.16
CA ALA A 82 -4.62 35.27 -45.46
C ALA A 82 -3.37 34.41 -45.75
N VAL A 83 -3.51 33.38 -46.57
CA VAL A 83 -2.40 32.47 -46.92
C VAL A 83 -1.57 32.99 -48.10
N GLY A 84 -0.25 32.86 -48.00
CA GLY A 84 0.68 33.21 -49.07
C GLY A 84 0.51 32.34 -50.32
N GLY A 85 0.81 32.91 -51.48
CA GLY A 85 0.68 32.22 -52.76
C GLY A 85 1.67 31.06 -52.90
N ALA A 86 1.27 30.02 -53.63
CA ALA A 86 2.15 28.87 -53.88
C ALA A 86 3.36 29.27 -54.76
N GLY A 87 4.55 28.78 -54.41
CA GLY A 87 5.79 29.00 -55.17
C GLY A 87 7.02 28.44 -54.44
N SER A 88 8.22 28.69 -54.97
CA SER A 88 9.47 28.36 -54.30
C SER A 88 10.43 29.58 -54.34
N PRO A 89 10.47 30.39 -53.28
CA PRO A 89 9.77 30.23 -52.00
C PRO A 89 8.24 30.46 -52.11
N ILE A 90 7.50 29.91 -51.14
CA ILE A 90 6.09 30.22 -50.91
C ILE A 90 6.00 31.67 -50.42
N GLY A 91 4.94 32.39 -50.80
CA GLY A 91 4.71 33.74 -50.28
C GLY A 91 4.46 33.73 -48.77
N ALA A 92 4.72 34.85 -48.10
CA ALA A 92 4.41 34.99 -46.67
C ALA A 92 2.89 35.05 -46.46
N SER A 93 2.39 34.34 -45.45
CA SER A 93 1.01 34.48 -44.97
C SER A 93 0.86 35.75 -44.12
N GLY A 94 -0.32 36.37 -44.15
CA GLY A 94 -0.63 37.63 -43.48
C GLY A 94 -1.12 37.45 -42.04
N LEU A 95 -1.11 38.54 -41.27
CA LEU A 95 -1.67 38.59 -39.91
C LEU A 95 -3.20 38.65 -39.97
N ILE A 96 -3.87 37.90 -39.08
CA ILE A 96 -5.29 38.04 -38.82
C ILE A 96 -5.48 38.59 -37.42
N SER A 97 -6.04 39.80 -37.31
CA SER A 97 -6.26 40.51 -36.04
C SER A 97 -7.74 40.81 -35.82
N LEU A 98 -8.26 40.36 -34.67
CA LEU A 98 -9.65 40.46 -34.27
C LEU A 98 -9.76 41.20 -32.93
N THR A 99 -10.44 42.33 -32.92
CA THR A 99 -10.69 43.11 -31.69
C THR A 99 -12.19 43.25 -31.47
N ALA A 100 -12.72 42.75 -30.36
CA ALA A 100 -14.13 42.88 -30.00
C ALA A 100 -14.27 43.40 -28.57
N SER A 101 -15.19 44.33 -28.33
CA SER A 101 -15.49 44.75 -26.95
C SER A 101 -16.33 43.74 -26.16
N TYR A 102 -17.01 42.82 -26.84
CA TYR A 102 -17.76 41.72 -26.22
C TYR A 102 -17.15 40.36 -26.55
N SER A 103 -17.49 39.74 -27.68
CA SER A 103 -17.10 38.35 -27.94
C SER A 103 -16.64 38.17 -29.38
N ILE A 104 -15.75 37.21 -29.60
CA ILE A 104 -15.38 36.69 -30.92
C ILE A 104 -15.93 35.27 -30.97
N LEU A 105 -16.90 34.99 -31.83
CA LEU A 105 -17.63 33.73 -31.86
C LEU A 105 -17.61 33.13 -33.25
N ASP A 106 -17.42 31.81 -33.32
CA ASP A 106 -17.94 31.02 -34.44
C ASP A 106 -19.48 30.99 -34.27
N ALA A 107 -20.22 31.28 -35.35
CA ALA A 107 -21.67 31.35 -35.35
C ALA A 107 -22.39 29.99 -35.20
N ASN A 108 -21.70 28.97 -34.67
CA ASN A 108 -22.15 27.59 -34.52
C ASN A 108 -22.52 26.94 -35.85
N ASP A 109 -21.81 27.32 -36.92
CA ASP A 109 -22.00 26.73 -38.25
C ASP A 109 -20.97 25.65 -38.58
N GLY A 110 -19.89 25.54 -37.79
CA GLY A 110 -18.81 24.58 -37.99
C GLY A 110 -17.96 24.89 -39.22
N VAL A 111 -17.92 26.16 -39.65
CA VAL A 111 -17.20 26.61 -40.85
C VAL A 111 -16.26 27.79 -40.54
N ALA A 112 -16.18 28.28 -39.29
CA ALA A 112 -15.31 29.39 -38.93
C ALA A 112 -13.83 28.98 -38.84
N MET A 113 -13.20 28.86 -40.01
CA MET A 113 -11.78 28.54 -40.17
C MET A 113 -10.97 29.81 -40.44
N ILE A 114 -9.89 29.99 -39.67
CA ILE A 114 -8.93 31.09 -39.83
C ILE A 114 -7.61 30.52 -40.33
N ARG A 115 -7.17 30.96 -41.51
CA ARG A 115 -5.92 30.53 -42.15
C ARG A 115 -4.99 31.72 -42.35
N GLY A 116 -3.80 31.70 -41.79
CA GLY A 116 -2.92 32.87 -41.84
C GLY A 116 -1.48 32.60 -41.41
N GLY A 117 -0.71 33.67 -41.30
CA GLY A 117 0.60 33.68 -40.68
C GLY A 117 0.43 33.69 -39.16
N ASP A 118 0.32 34.88 -38.61
CA ASP A 118 0.09 35.10 -37.18
C ASP A 118 -1.40 35.36 -36.88
N PHE A 119 -1.81 35.12 -35.64
CA PHE A 119 -3.17 35.36 -35.15
C PHE A 119 -3.17 36.23 -33.88
N SER A 120 -4.04 37.24 -33.86
CA SER A 120 -4.28 38.13 -32.73
C SER A 120 -5.78 38.23 -32.47
N ALA A 121 -6.21 37.96 -31.24
CA ALA A 121 -7.58 38.11 -30.79
C ALA A 121 -7.64 38.76 -29.41
N LEU A 122 -8.44 39.83 -29.30
CA LEU A 122 -8.77 40.50 -28.06
C LEU A 122 -10.29 40.60 -27.94
N ALA A 123 -10.86 40.05 -26.88
CA ALA A 123 -12.29 40.16 -26.60
C ALA A 123 -12.59 40.68 -25.18
N GLY A 124 -13.80 41.18 -24.97
CA GLY A 124 -14.27 41.52 -23.63
C GLY A 124 -14.46 40.28 -22.78
N VAL A 125 -15.29 39.35 -23.27
CA VAL A 125 -15.85 38.23 -22.53
C VAL A 125 -15.34 36.89 -23.03
N ARG A 126 -15.34 36.65 -24.35
CA ARG A 126 -14.95 35.33 -24.87
C ARG A 126 -14.39 35.34 -26.28
N ILE A 127 -13.48 34.41 -26.55
CA ILE A 127 -12.97 34.02 -27.86
C ILE A 127 -13.35 32.56 -28.05
N GLY A 128 -14.32 32.27 -28.90
CA GLY A 128 -14.98 30.96 -28.94
C GLY A 128 -15.95 30.75 -27.76
N GLU A 129 -16.54 29.57 -27.69
CA GLU A 129 -17.50 29.17 -26.65
C GLU A 129 -17.11 27.80 -26.06
N ILE A 130 -17.11 27.70 -24.73
CA ILE A 130 -16.87 26.44 -24.01
C ILE A 130 -18.21 25.92 -23.49
N SER A 131 -18.68 24.77 -24.00
CA SER A 131 -19.87 24.13 -23.46
C SER A 131 -19.57 23.27 -22.24
N ASP A 132 -18.38 22.67 -22.21
CA ASP A 132 -17.90 21.87 -21.10
C ASP A 132 -16.36 21.90 -21.06
N PHE A 133 -15.84 22.54 -20.01
CA PHE A 133 -14.43 22.67 -19.75
C PHE A 133 -13.75 21.31 -19.62
N ALA A 134 -14.41 20.34 -18.99
CA ALA A 134 -13.81 19.07 -18.64
C ALA A 134 -13.53 18.20 -19.86
N THR A 135 -14.48 18.16 -20.79
CA THR A 135 -14.33 17.44 -22.06
C THR A 135 -13.64 18.25 -23.14
N GLY A 136 -13.33 19.53 -22.87
CA GLY A 136 -12.77 20.45 -23.87
C GLY A 136 -13.72 20.66 -25.05
N SER A 137 -15.04 20.59 -24.81
CA SER A 137 -16.05 20.69 -25.85
C SER A 137 -16.69 22.07 -25.90
N GLY A 138 -17.19 22.43 -27.07
CA GLY A 138 -17.79 23.73 -27.35
C GLY A 138 -17.55 24.14 -28.79
N ASN A 139 -17.80 25.41 -29.09
CA ASN A 139 -17.59 25.98 -30.40
C ASN A 139 -16.38 26.92 -30.40
N GLY A 140 -15.19 26.31 -30.51
CA GLY A 140 -13.92 27.04 -30.55
C GLY A 140 -13.64 27.64 -31.93
N ILE A 141 -12.74 28.64 -31.98
CA ILE A 141 -12.28 29.23 -33.23
C ILE A 141 -11.23 28.31 -33.87
N GLU A 142 -11.47 27.86 -35.10
CA GLU A 142 -10.55 26.96 -35.81
C GLU A 142 -9.41 27.75 -36.46
N LEU A 143 -8.18 27.32 -36.23
CA LEU A 143 -6.95 27.98 -36.66
C LEU A 143 -6.07 27.03 -37.49
N GLU A 144 -5.55 27.49 -38.63
CA GLU A 144 -4.51 26.82 -39.42
C GLU A 144 -3.44 27.87 -39.74
N LEU A 145 -2.40 27.92 -38.91
CA LEU A 145 -1.39 28.99 -38.92
C LEU A 145 -0.05 28.49 -39.45
N THR A 146 0.63 29.33 -40.23
CA THR A 146 2.05 29.11 -40.59
C THR A 146 3.01 29.84 -39.65
N GLY A 147 2.48 30.72 -38.79
CA GLY A 147 3.20 31.48 -37.76
C GLY A 147 2.71 31.09 -36.36
N GLN A 148 2.39 32.07 -35.53
CA GLN A 148 2.04 31.85 -34.12
C GLN A 148 0.83 32.69 -33.68
N VAL A 149 0.21 32.30 -32.57
CA VAL A 149 -0.72 33.16 -31.84
C VAL A 149 0.10 34.22 -31.12
N ILE A 150 -0.04 35.48 -31.52
CA ILE A 150 0.65 36.62 -30.92
C ILE A 150 -0.20 37.31 -29.84
N GLN A 151 -1.52 37.07 -29.84
CA GLN A 151 -2.43 37.50 -28.78
C GLN A 151 -3.72 36.67 -28.80
N ALA A 152 -4.16 36.23 -27.63
CA ALA A 152 -5.44 35.62 -27.32
C ALA A 152 -5.80 36.06 -25.90
N GLU A 153 -6.56 37.14 -25.79
CA GLU A 153 -6.82 37.84 -24.54
C GLU A 153 -8.31 38.07 -24.33
N VAL A 154 -8.79 37.80 -23.11
CA VAL A 154 -10.08 38.30 -22.64
C VAL A 154 -9.92 39.10 -21.35
N THR A 155 -10.76 40.13 -21.21
CA THR A 155 -10.56 41.18 -20.19
C THR A 155 -11.59 41.16 -19.06
N SER A 156 -12.62 40.31 -19.17
CA SER A 156 -13.67 40.16 -18.17
C SER A 156 -13.43 38.95 -17.26
N ALA A 157 -13.83 39.07 -16.00
CA ALA A 157 -13.86 37.95 -15.06
C ALA A 157 -14.82 36.85 -15.52
N GLY A 158 -14.41 35.59 -15.39
CA GLY A 158 -15.13 34.44 -15.93
C GLY A 158 -15.14 34.41 -17.46
N GLY A 159 -14.14 35.03 -18.10
CA GLY A 159 -13.99 34.99 -19.54
C GLY A 159 -13.63 33.60 -20.06
N GLU A 160 -13.78 33.39 -21.37
CA GLU A 160 -13.53 32.10 -22.01
C GLU A 160 -12.63 32.25 -23.24
N ILE A 161 -11.64 31.37 -23.40
CA ILE A 161 -10.85 31.24 -24.63
C ILE A 161 -10.92 29.79 -25.10
N HIS A 162 -11.46 29.56 -26.29
CA HIS A 162 -11.52 28.26 -26.93
C HIS A 162 -10.97 28.35 -28.36
N LEU A 163 -9.76 27.81 -28.55
CA LEU A 163 -9.06 27.78 -29.83
C LEU A 163 -8.76 26.34 -30.25
N ARG A 164 -8.86 26.07 -31.56
CA ARG A 164 -8.66 24.73 -32.13
C ARG A 164 -7.69 24.81 -33.32
N GLY A 165 -6.44 24.40 -33.11
CA GLY A 165 -5.42 24.30 -34.14
C GLY A 165 -5.59 23.06 -35.01
N THR A 166 -5.56 23.24 -36.34
CA THR A 166 -5.33 22.19 -37.33
C THR A 166 -3.86 22.20 -37.72
N GLY A 167 -3.11 21.21 -37.27
CA GLY A 167 -1.64 21.22 -37.26
C GLY A 167 -1.11 21.77 -35.95
N ASP A 168 0.11 22.33 -35.96
CA ASP A 168 0.76 22.84 -34.75
C ASP A 168 0.16 24.19 -34.32
N LEU A 169 0.07 24.41 -33.01
CA LEU A 169 -0.38 25.66 -32.42
C LEU A 169 0.70 26.20 -31.50
N ILE A 170 1.36 27.28 -31.91
CA ILE A 170 2.49 27.90 -31.22
C ILE A 170 2.07 29.27 -30.69
N PHE A 171 2.45 29.59 -29.46
CA PHE A 171 2.12 30.86 -28.80
C PHE A 171 3.37 31.73 -28.60
N ALA A 172 3.28 33.01 -28.93
CA ALA A 172 4.34 33.99 -28.65
C ALA A 172 4.41 34.34 -27.16
N THR A 173 5.51 34.94 -26.70
CA THR A 173 5.62 35.47 -25.33
C THR A 173 4.49 36.46 -25.01
N GLY A 174 3.79 36.24 -23.90
CA GLY A 174 2.70 37.08 -23.41
C GLY A 174 1.44 37.04 -24.27
N SER A 175 1.28 36.01 -25.11
CA SER A 175 0.18 35.95 -26.07
C SER A 175 -1.11 35.38 -25.49
N LEU A 176 -1.06 34.39 -24.59
CA LEU A 176 -2.25 33.81 -23.98
C LEU A 176 -2.55 34.47 -22.62
N ILE A 177 -3.64 35.24 -22.56
CA ILE A 177 -4.06 36.00 -21.38
C ILE A 177 -5.53 35.66 -21.07
N PRO A 178 -5.79 34.62 -20.26
CA PRO A 178 -7.13 34.11 -20.00
C PRO A 178 -8.11 35.10 -19.38
N GLY A 179 -7.66 36.03 -18.52
CA GLY A 179 -8.60 36.89 -17.79
C GLY A 179 -8.01 38.17 -17.22
N ALA A 180 -6.89 38.67 -17.77
CA ALA A 180 -6.23 39.93 -17.41
C ALA A 180 -6.18 40.23 -15.89
N GLY A 181 -5.82 39.22 -15.07
CA GLY A 181 -5.76 39.33 -13.60
C GLY A 181 -7.02 38.87 -12.85
N THR A 182 -7.94 38.19 -13.54
CA THR A 182 -9.14 37.56 -12.97
C THR A 182 -9.28 36.15 -13.51
N ALA A 183 -9.90 35.26 -12.72
CA ALA A 183 -10.11 33.86 -13.11
C ALA A 183 -10.91 33.73 -14.41
N ALA A 184 -10.45 32.87 -15.30
CA ALA A 184 -11.08 32.57 -16.59
C ALA A 184 -10.83 31.13 -17.04
N ASP A 185 -11.57 30.71 -18.06
CA ASP A 185 -11.50 29.37 -18.64
C ASP A 185 -10.77 29.38 -19.98
N VAL A 186 -9.86 28.44 -20.18
CA VAL A 186 -9.18 28.21 -21.45
C VAL A 186 -9.28 26.76 -21.86
N VAL A 187 -9.68 26.53 -23.11
CA VAL A 187 -9.57 25.25 -23.80
C VAL A 187 -8.76 25.46 -25.08
N LEU A 188 -7.57 24.86 -25.13
CA LEU A 188 -6.76 24.82 -26.34
C LEU A 188 -6.69 23.39 -26.86
N PHE A 189 -6.99 23.22 -28.13
CA PHE A 189 -6.87 21.94 -28.82
C PHE A 189 -5.95 22.09 -30.03
N SER A 190 -5.08 21.12 -30.26
CA SER A 190 -4.20 21.03 -31.44
C SER A 190 -4.18 19.60 -31.98
N THR A 191 -4.37 19.43 -33.30
CA THR A 191 -4.17 18.12 -33.95
C THR A 191 -2.68 17.80 -34.17
N GLY A 192 -1.79 18.79 -34.01
CA GLY A 192 -0.34 18.65 -34.02
C GLY A 192 0.22 18.87 -32.62
N ASP A 193 1.36 19.55 -32.56
CA ASP A 193 1.95 20.00 -31.29
C ASP A 193 1.19 21.22 -30.75
N LEU A 194 1.16 21.36 -29.42
CA LEU A 194 0.70 22.57 -28.73
C LEU A 194 1.87 23.13 -27.94
N ASP A 195 2.40 24.27 -28.37
CA ASP A 195 3.63 24.84 -27.82
C ASP A 195 3.39 26.16 -27.08
N LEU A 196 3.56 26.08 -25.77
CA LEU A 196 3.54 27.20 -24.82
C LEU A 196 4.92 27.40 -24.17
N GLY A 197 5.91 26.57 -24.50
CA GLY A 197 7.16 26.47 -23.77
C GLY A 197 8.37 27.07 -24.46
N GLN A 198 8.46 26.98 -25.79
CA GLN A 198 9.61 27.52 -26.53
C GLN A 198 9.73 29.04 -26.44
N ASN A 199 8.61 29.73 -26.19
CA ASN A 199 8.55 31.16 -25.94
C ASN A 199 8.25 31.42 -24.45
N PRO A 200 9.27 31.74 -23.62
CA PRO A 200 9.07 31.97 -22.19
C PRO A 200 7.98 33.01 -21.93
N GLY A 201 7.09 32.69 -20.98
CA GLY A 201 5.96 33.55 -20.62
C GLY A 201 4.85 33.62 -21.67
N ALA A 202 4.71 32.62 -22.55
CA ALA A 202 3.62 32.56 -23.52
C ALA A 202 2.23 32.62 -22.88
N VAL A 203 2.09 32.07 -21.67
CA VAL A 203 0.87 32.09 -20.86
C VAL A 203 1.04 33.04 -19.68
N VAL A 204 0.04 33.88 -19.45
CA VAL A 204 -0.06 34.75 -18.27
C VAL A 204 -1.26 34.28 -17.44
N THR A 205 -0.98 33.51 -16.39
CA THR A 205 -2.01 32.93 -15.53
C THR A 205 -2.42 33.87 -14.39
N SER A 206 -3.63 33.66 -13.87
CA SER A 206 -4.20 34.29 -12.68
C SER A 206 -4.70 33.21 -11.71
N ASP A 207 -4.78 33.55 -10.42
CA ASP A 207 -5.36 32.65 -9.41
C ASP A 207 -6.84 32.33 -9.75
N GLY A 208 -7.17 31.05 -9.75
CA GLY A 208 -8.51 30.53 -10.07
C GLY A 208 -8.72 30.23 -11.56
N ASP A 209 -7.74 30.47 -12.43
CA ASP A 209 -7.85 30.10 -13.84
C ASP A 209 -8.06 28.59 -14.02
N ARG A 210 -8.88 28.22 -15.01
CA ARG A 210 -9.03 26.82 -15.42
C ARG A 210 -8.49 26.67 -16.83
N ILE A 211 -7.45 25.85 -16.99
CA ILE A 211 -6.76 25.68 -18.28
C ILE A 211 -6.79 24.21 -18.68
N ASN A 212 -7.33 23.95 -19.87
CA ASN A 212 -7.37 22.63 -20.49
C ASN A 212 -6.60 22.65 -21.82
N LEU A 213 -5.46 21.95 -21.86
CA LEU A 213 -4.53 21.91 -22.97
C LEU A 213 -4.52 20.50 -23.57
N LEU A 214 -4.92 20.38 -24.83
CA LEU A 214 -5.03 19.12 -25.53
C LEU A 214 -4.19 19.14 -26.82
N ALA A 215 -3.12 18.35 -26.84
CA ALA A 215 -2.33 18.07 -28.03
C ALA A 215 -2.53 16.61 -28.46
N GLU A 216 -2.88 16.39 -29.73
CA GLU A 216 -2.88 15.04 -30.32
C GLU A 216 -1.46 14.50 -30.58
N GLN A 217 -0.44 15.35 -30.46
CA GLN A 217 0.97 14.96 -30.48
C GLN A 217 1.65 15.37 -29.16
N VAL A 218 2.54 16.37 -29.19
CA VAL A 218 3.31 16.81 -28.02
C VAL A 218 2.73 18.10 -27.45
N LEU A 219 2.52 18.12 -26.13
CA LEU A 219 2.28 19.33 -25.37
C LEU A 219 3.60 19.84 -24.81
N VAL A 220 4.01 21.05 -25.19
CA VAL A 220 5.22 21.71 -24.69
C VAL A 220 4.83 22.80 -23.68
N LEU A 221 5.15 22.56 -22.42
CA LEU A 221 4.89 23.47 -21.31
C LEU A 221 6.03 24.47 -21.08
N PRO A 222 5.78 25.61 -20.42
CA PRO A 222 6.84 26.49 -19.94
C PRO A 222 7.80 25.77 -18.98
N ASN A 223 9.10 26.09 -19.06
CA ASN A 223 10.13 25.54 -18.15
C ASN A 223 9.84 25.80 -16.67
N ASP A 224 9.26 26.96 -16.35
CA ASP A 224 8.93 27.32 -14.97
C ASP A 224 7.63 26.66 -14.49
N GLY A 225 6.91 25.95 -15.37
CA GLY A 225 5.63 25.32 -15.09
C GLY A 225 4.43 26.23 -15.34
N LEU A 226 3.30 25.93 -14.69
CA LEU A 226 2.04 26.66 -14.79
C LEU A 226 1.45 26.83 -13.38
N ASP A 227 1.16 28.07 -13.00
CA ASP A 227 0.57 28.39 -11.70
C ASP A 227 -0.81 29.05 -11.89
N VAL A 228 -1.87 28.30 -11.57
CA VAL A 228 -3.25 28.81 -11.55
C VAL A 228 -3.82 28.91 -10.13
N GLY A 229 -2.99 28.78 -9.11
CA GLY A 229 -3.38 28.86 -7.70
C GLY A 229 -4.51 27.88 -7.33
N SER A 230 -5.66 28.41 -6.95
CA SER A 230 -6.88 27.66 -6.62
C SER A 230 -7.67 27.12 -7.83
N GLY A 231 -7.11 27.29 -9.03
CA GLY A 231 -7.70 26.88 -10.30
C GLY A 231 -7.54 25.39 -10.65
N GLU A 232 -7.77 25.05 -11.91
CA GLU A 232 -7.70 23.66 -12.41
C GLU A 232 -6.80 23.57 -13.66
N LEU A 233 -5.87 22.62 -13.65
CA LEU A 233 -5.03 22.29 -14.82
C LEU A 233 -5.44 20.94 -15.39
N ARG A 234 -5.67 20.90 -16.70
CA ARG A 234 -5.84 19.66 -17.47
C ARG A 234 -4.85 19.66 -18.62
N LEU A 235 -3.90 18.73 -18.57
CA LEU A 235 -2.76 18.68 -19.46
C LEU A 235 -2.79 17.34 -20.18
N LYS A 236 -2.92 17.36 -21.50
CA LYS A 236 -2.94 16.16 -22.32
C LYS A 236 -2.04 16.29 -23.53
N GLY A 237 -1.03 15.43 -23.58
CA GLY A 237 -0.25 15.15 -24.78
C GLY A 237 -0.34 13.67 -25.13
N VAL A 238 -0.95 13.35 -26.27
CA VAL A 238 -1.18 11.95 -26.66
C VAL A 238 0.14 11.21 -26.90
N LEU A 239 1.11 11.87 -27.53
CA LEU A 239 2.45 11.33 -27.71
C LEU A 239 3.33 11.64 -26.49
N ASP A 240 3.32 12.90 -26.04
CA ASP A 240 4.13 13.31 -24.91
C ASP A 240 3.71 14.65 -24.29
N VAL A 241 4.16 14.88 -23.05
CA VAL A 241 4.14 16.18 -22.38
C VAL A 241 5.56 16.47 -21.91
N VAL A 242 6.11 17.58 -22.37
CA VAL A 242 7.52 17.97 -22.12
C VAL A 242 7.60 19.45 -21.80
N ASP A 243 8.73 19.89 -21.25
CA ASP A 243 9.17 21.27 -21.28
C ASP A 243 10.44 21.41 -22.16
N PRO A 244 10.90 22.63 -22.47
CA PRO A 244 12.14 22.82 -23.22
C PRO A 244 13.42 22.22 -22.59
N LEU A 245 13.42 21.88 -21.30
CA LEU A 245 14.55 21.22 -20.61
C LEU A 245 14.43 19.69 -20.58
N GLY A 246 13.25 19.13 -20.87
CA GLY A 246 12.98 17.71 -20.94
C GLY A 246 11.67 17.32 -20.25
N ARG A 247 11.75 16.35 -19.32
CA ARG A 247 10.59 15.71 -18.66
C ARG A 247 10.55 15.87 -17.15
N SER A 248 11.46 16.68 -16.62
CA SER A 248 11.33 17.20 -15.25
C SER A 248 10.59 18.51 -15.39
N LEU A 249 9.26 18.41 -15.38
CA LEU A 249 8.42 19.56 -15.68
C LEU A 249 8.57 20.61 -14.59
N GLY A 250 8.52 21.89 -14.97
CA GLY A 250 8.41 22.98 -14.00
C GLY A 250 7.22 22.85 -13.06
N GLU A 251 7.19 23.64 -11.98
CA GLU A 251 6.18 23.53 -10.92
C GLU A 251 4.75 23.72 -11.48
N LEU A 252 3.91 22.70 -11.31
CA LEU A 252 2.49 22.76 -11.64
C LEU A 252 1.70 23.06 -10.36
N ARG A 253 1.15 24.27 -10.26
CA ARG A 253 0.34 24.71 -9.11
C ARG A 253 -1.11 24.89 -9.50
N SER A 254 -2.00 24.17 -8.83
CA SER A 254 -3.45 24.18 -9.05
C SER A 254 -4.16 23.50 -7.88
N GLU A 255 -5.44 23.78 -7.65
CA GLU A 255 -6.25 22.96 -6.73
C GLU A 255 -6.37 21.53 -7.26
N LYS A 256 -6.54 21.38 -8.58
CA LYS A 256 -6.66 20.09 -9.26
C LYS A 256 -5.80 20.01 -10.51
N LEU A 257 -5.04 18.93 -10.61
CA LEU A 257 -4.27 18.56 -11.80
C LEU A 257 -4.80 17.26 -12.41
N VAL A 258 -5.15 17.31 -13.70
CA VAL A 258 -5.37 16.14 -14.55
C VAL A 258 -4.25 16.08 -15.58
N PHE A 259 -3.44 15.02 -15.54
CA PHE A 259 -2.27 14.87 -16.37
C PHE A 259 -2.35 13.60 -17.21
N PHE A 260 -2.18 13.73 -18.53
CA PHE A 260 -2.08 12.61 -19.46
C PHE A 260 -0.86 12.80 -20.35
N SER A 261 0.04 11.81 -20.35
CA SER A 261 1.18 11.77 -21.25
C SER A 261 1.34 10.41 -21.90
N GLY A 262 1.59 10.42 -23.21
CA GLY A 262 2.03 9.23 -23.94
C GLY A 262 3.44 8.77 -23.55
N ALA A 263 4.25 9.62 -22.94
CA ALA A 263 5.59 9.32 -22.48
C ALA A 263 6.57 8.73 -23.51
N ALA A 264 6.45 9.12 -24.79
CA ALA A 264 7.35 8.64 -25.85
C ALA A 264 8.84 8.99 -25.59
N GLY A 265 9.11 10.08 -24.88
CA GLY A 265 10.47 10.54 -24.54
C GLY A 265 11.11 9.94 -23.29
N GLY A 266 10.44 9.07 -22.53
CA GLY A 266 11.00 8.44 -21.32
C GLY A 266 10.20 8.64 -20.03
N ASP A 267 10.89 8.52 -18.89
CA ASP A 267 10.32 8.75 -17.56
C ASP A 267 9.87 10.21 -17.34
N THR A 268 8.81 10.40 -16.55
CA THR A 268 8.22 11.72 -16.25
C THR A 268 8.43 12.09 -14.79
N GLU A 269 8.82 13.32 -14.53
CA GLU A 269 8.86 13.90 -13.19
C GLU A 269 7.92 15.11 -13.14
N LEU A 270 6.93 15.03 -12.23
CA LEU A 270 5.97 16.09 -11.94
C LEU A 270 6.39 16.78 -10.64
N ASN A 271 6.79 18.05 -10.74
CA ASN A 271 6.94 18.91 -9.58
C ASN A 271 5.62 19.63 -9.36
N THR A 272 4.95 19.38 -8.25
CA THR A 272 3.57 19.82 -8.03
C THR A 272 3.41 20.58 -6.71
N ALA A 273 2.44 21.49 -6.74
CA ALA A 273 1.85 22.13 -5.57
C ALA A 273 0.32 22.03 -5.72
N VAL A 274 -0.21 20.82 -5.57
CA VAL A 274 -1.61 20.50 -5.86
C VAL A 274 -2.31 19.77 -4.73
N HIS A 275 -3.60 20.02 -4.58
CA HIS A 275 -4.41 19.28 -3.62
C HIS A 275 -4.90 17.94 -4.18
N LEU A 276 -5.39 17.94 -5.44
CA LEU A 276 -5.96 16.76 -6.09
C LEU A 276 -5.20 16.39 -7.38
N LEU A 277 -4.81 15.13 -7.51
CA LEU A 277 -4.10 14.59 -8.68
C LEU A 277 -4.85 13.43 -9.35
N ASP A 278 -4.98 13.53 -10.67
CA ASP A 278 -5.31 12.45 -11.60
C ASP A 278 -4.20 12.39 -12.66
N ALA A 279 -3.48 11.28 -12.75
CA ALA A 279 -2.37 11.14 -13.69
C ALA A 279 -2.42 9.82 -14.47
N THR A 280 -2.14 9.88 -15.77
CA THR A 280 -2.02 8.71 -16.63
C THR A 280 -0.77 8.81 -17.50
N ILE A 281 0.05 7.76 -17.45
CA ILE A 281 1.12 7.50 -18.42
C ILE A 281 0.69 6.31 -19.26
N SER A 282 0.43 6.51 -20.56
CA SER A 282 -0.18 5.45 -21.37
C SER A 282 0.81 4.43 -21.94
N THR A 283 2.10 4.76 -21.98
CA THR A 283 3.14 3.84 -22.49
C THR A 283 3.69 2.98 -21.36
N PRO A 284 3.62 1.64 -21.47
CA PRO A 284 4.14 0.75 -20.45
C PRO A 284 5.64 0.90 -20.21
N GLY A 285 6.06 0.71 -18.96
CA GLY A 285 7.47 0.73 -18.57
C GLY A 285 8.11 2.12 -18.45
N GLN A 286 7.34 3.20 -18.58
CA GLN A 286 7.81 4.57 -18.32
C GLN A 286 7.48 4.97 -16.88
N ASN A 287 8.49 5.39 -16.11
CA ASN A 287 8.30 5.74 -14.71
C ASN A 287 7.60 7.09 -14.55
N LEU A 288 6.90 7.25 -13.44
CA LEU A 288 6.32 8.51 -12.99
C LEU A 288 6.84 8.84 -11.59
N THR A 289 7.52 9.97 -11.46
CA THR A 289 7.90 10.57 -10.17
C THR A 289 7.03 11.79 -9.92
N ILE A 290 6.44 11.89 -8.74
CA ILE A 290 5.65 13.03 -8.28
C ILE A 290 6.35 13.60 -7.06
N ASN A 291 6.69 14.88 -7.11
CA ASN A 291 7.27 15.64 -6.00
C ASN A 291 6.25 16.69 -5.58
N GLU A 292 5.54 16.43 -4.47
CA GLU A 292 4.52 17.33 -3.92
C GLU A 292 5.06 18.08 -2.69
N ALA A 293 4.77 19.37 -2.62
CA ALA A 293 5.26 20.26 -1.56
C ALA A 293 4.60 19.98 -0.20
N ASP A 294 3.32 19.60 -0.20
CA ASP A 294 2.52 19.35 0.98
C ASP A 294 1.77 17.99 0.91
N GLY A 295 0.53 17.93 1.39
CA GLY A 295 -0.28 16.72 1.38
C GLY A 295 -1.04 16.56 0.06
N LEU A 296 -1.28 15.31 -0.36
CA LEU A 296 -1.78 15.01 -1.69
C LEU A 296 -3.00 14.10 -1.63
N VAL A 297 -4.08 14.45 -2.34
CA VAL A 297 -5.19 13.54 -2.62
C VAL A 297 -5.02 12.97 -4.01
N ILE A 298 -4.80 11.66 -4.09
CA ILE A 298 -4.64 10.93 -5.35
C ILE A 298 -5.98 10.31 -5.72
N GLN A 299 -6.66 10.91 -6.71
CA GLN A 299 -7.89 10.36 -7.28
C GLN A 299 -7.59 9.08 -8.08
N GLN A 300 -6.58 9.15 -8.93
CA GLN A 300 -6.18 8.05 -9.80
C GLN A 300 -4.77 8.27 -10.34
N ILE A 301 -3.93 7.24 -10.29
CA ILE A 301 -2.68 7.17 -11.07
C ILE A 301 -2.68 5.86 -11.85
N LEU A 302 -2.52 5.93 -13.17
CA LEU A 302 -2.39 4.77 -14.05
C LEU A 302 -1.06 4.80 -14.80
N VAL A 303 -0.17 3.87 -14.48
CA VAL A 303 1.18 3.79 -15.05
C VAL A 303 1.55 2.31 -15.28
N PRO A 304 1.20 1.72 -16.43
CA PRO A 304 1.31 0.28 -16.62
C PRO A 304 2.77 -0.20 -16.61
N ASP A 305 3.05 -1.24 -15.81
CA ASP A 305 4.32 -1.98 -15.77
C ASP A 305 5.56 -1.11 -15.50
N ALA A 306 5.44 -0.10 -14.64
CA ALA A 306 6.51 0.87 -14.36
C ALA A 306 6.63 1.24 -12.88
N VAL A 307 7.62 2.06 -12.54
CA VAL A 307 7.78 2.59 -11.18
C VAL A 307 6.99 3.88 -11.03
N VAL A 308 6.10 3.92 -10.03
CA VAL A 308 5.45 5.14 -9.54
C VAL A 308 6.12 5.53 -8.24
N THR A 309 6.69 6.72 -8.17
CA THR A 309 7.29 7.29 -6.95
C THR A 309 6.53 8.54 -6.56
N ILE A 310 5.99 8.57 -5.35
CA ILE A 310 5.28 9.72 -4.77
C ILE A 310 6.11 10.22 -3.59
N ASN A 311 6.80 11.33 -3.79
CA ASN A 311 7.50 12.08 -2.75
C ASN A 311 6.59 13.23 -2.33
N ALA A 312 5.79 13.04 -1.28
CA ALA A 312 4.90 14.08 -0.78
C ALA A 312 5.46 14.71 0.50
N ALA A 313 4.86 15.82 0.93
CA ALA A 313 5.29 16.58 2.09
C ALA A 313 6.77 16.98 2.03
N THR A 314 7.26 17.37 0.86
CA THR A 314 8.67 17.73 0.66
C THR A 314 9.06 19.04 1.34
N VAL A 315 8.09 19.92 1.61
CA VAL A 315 8.28 21.23 2.25
C VAL A 315 7.45 21.40 3.52
N THR A 316 6.20 20.96 3.51
CA THR A 316 5.26 21.06 4.63
C THR A 316 4.70 19.68 4.94
N SER A 317 4.55 19.33 6.22
CA SER A 317 3.91 18.07 6.62
C SER A 317 2.50 17.99 6.02
N GLY A 318 2.16 16.83 5.45
CA GLY A 318 0.84 16.56 4.89
C GLY A 318 0.66 15.08 4.59
N ASP A 319 -0.55 14.58 4.76
CA ASP A 319 -0.88 13.18 4.49
C ASP A 319 -1.08 12.96 2.99
N VAL A 320 -0.82 11.73 2.53
CA VAL A 320 -1.22 11.28 1.20
C VAL A 320 -2.49 10.46 1.34
N GLU A 321 -3.59 10.92 0.75
CA GLU A 321 -4.84 10.17 0.65
C GLU A 321 -4.91 9.49 -0.72
N VAL A 322 -5.15 8.17 -0.75
CA VAL A 322 -5.16 7.41 -2.01
C VAL A 322 -6.50 6.75 -2.26
N PHE A 323 -7.05 7.00 -3.45
CA PHE A 323 -8.15 6.24 -4.02
C PHE A 323 -7.63 5.08 -4.87
N LEU A 324 -6.79 5.35 -5.87
CA LEU A 324 -6.19 4.34 -6.75
C LEU A 324 -4.83 4.77 -7.30
N VAL A 325 -3.83 3.90 -7.16
CA VAL A 325 -2.57 3.90 -7.91
C VAL A 325 -2.37 2.50 -8.48
N ASP A 326 -2.30 2.40 -9.81
CA ASP A 326 -2.09 1.15 -10.53
C ASP A 326 -0.81 1.22 -11.35
N ALA A 327 0.19 0.45 -10.90
CA ALA A 327 1.48 0.29 -11.56
C ALA A 327 1.59 -1.02 -12.36
N GLY A 328 0.52 -1.82 -12.47
CA GLY A 328 0.53 -3.14 -13.08
C GLY A 328 1.56 -4.08 -12.42
N THR A 329 2.46 -4.67 -13.22
CA THR A 329 3.57 -5.50 -12.70
C THR A 329 4.77 -4.69 -12.18
N GLY A 330 4.62 -3.37 -12.10
CA GLY A 330 5.63 -2.44 -11.67
C GLY A 330 5.77 -2.31 -10.14
N ARG A 331 6.30 -1.16 -9.70
CA ARG A 331 6.53 -0.85 -8.30
C ARG A 331 5.88 0.48 -7.92
N ILE A 332 5.29 0.52 -6.73
CA ILE A 332 4.84 1.77 -6.10
C ILE A 332 5.76 2.10 -4.92
N VAL A 333 6.20 3.34 -4.84
CA VAL A 333 6.93 3.93 -3.71
C VAL A 333 6.17 5.16 -3.24
N VAL A 334 5.81 5.19 -1.96
CA VAL A 334 5.25 6.39 -1.30
C VAL A 334 6.19 6.81 -0.18
N ASP A 335 6.68 8.05 -0.25
CA ASP A 335 7.58 8.65 0.73
C ASP A 335 7.04 9.99 1.22
N THR A 336 6.78 10.12 2.53
CA THR A 336 6.36 11.36 3.19
C THR A 336 7.35 11.82 4.28
N THR A 337 8.56 11.24 4.32
CA THR A 337 9.50 11.43 5.44
C THR A 337 10.25 12.75 5.45
N ALA A 338 10.22 13.51 4.34
CA ALA A 338 10.92 14.78 4.24
C ALA A 338 10.44 15.81 5.28
N SER A 339 9.13 15.99 5.42
CA SER A 339 8.53 16.91 6.40
C SER A 339 7.45 16.29 7.29
N GLY A 340 7.08 15.03 7.07
CA GLY A 340 6.09 14.31 7.87
C GLY A 340 4.74 14.14 7.17
N GLY A 341 3.93 13.20 7.68
CA GLY A 341 2.64 12.81 7.10
C GLY A 341 2.45 11.30 7.14
N GLY A 342 1.20 10.87 7.01
CA GLY A 342 0.78 9.47 6.90
C GLY A 342 0.30 9.12 5.50
N LEU A 343 -0.06 7.85 5.33
CA LEU A 343 -0.78 7.36 4.16
C LEU A 343 -2.20 6.98 4.59
N ILE A 344 -3.20 7.61 3.99
CA ILE A 344 -4.61 7.42 4.30
C ILE A 344 -5.28 6.66 3.17
N HIS A 345 -6.07 5.65 3.54
CA HIS A 345 -6.97 4.95 2.63
C HIS A 345 -8.21 5.80 2.41
N SER A 346 -8.55 6.12 1.17
CA SER A 346 -9.86 6.69 0.88
C SER A 346 -10.84 5.56 0.61
N ALA A 347 -11.95 5.51 1.35
CA ALA A 347 -12.89 4.39 1.48
C ALA A 347 -13.38 3.76 0.16
N ALA A 348 -12.53 2.97 -0.48
CA ALA A 348 -12.82 2.14 -1.63
C ALA A 348 -12.96 0.67 -1.19
N THR A 349 -13.82 -0.07 -1.89
CA THR A 349 -13.94 -1.53 -1.71
C THR A 349 -12.89 -2.32 -2.50
N ASP A 350 -12.22 -1.64 -3.43
CA ASP A 350 -11.17 -2.20 -4.28
C ASP A 350 -9.81 -1.79 -3.73
N ALA A 351 -8.75 -2.48 -4.18
CA ALA A 351 -7.38 -2.12 -3.78
C ALA A 351 -7.00 -0.72 -4.25
N SER A 352 -6.52 0.09 -3.32
CA SER A 352 -6.05 1.45 -3.56
C SER A 352 -4.65 1.50 -4.14
N LEU A 353 -3.83 0.48 -3.89
CA LEU A 353 -2.49 0.36 -4.46
C LEU A 353 -2.36 -1.00 -5.15
N LYS A 354 -2.02 -1.00 -6.44
CA LYS A 354 -1.83 -2.21 -7.25
C LYS A 354 -0.45 -2.21 -7.88
N SER A 355 0.38 -3.16 -7.49
CA SER A 355 1.75 -3.31 -8.01
C SER A 355 2.30 -4.72 -7.75
N SER A 356 3.42 -5.12 -8.34
CA SER A 356 4.13 -6.32 -7.87
C SER A 356 4.95 -6.02 -6.62
N GLU A 357 5.58 -4.84 -6.56
CA GLU A 357 6.36 -4.39 -5.40
C GLU A 357 5.75 -3.13 -4.78
N LEU A 358 5.66 -3.10 -3.45
CA LEU A 358 5.14 -1.97 -2.69
C LEU A 358 6.11 -1.53 -1.59
N ALA A 359 6.55 -0.28 -1.66
CA ALA A 359 7.40 0.38 -0.68
C ALA A 359 6.68 1.59 -0.06
N LEU A 360 6.45 1.54 1.25
CA LEU A 360 5.76 2.61 1.98
C LEU A 360 6.66 3.17 3.06
N LEU A 361 6.99 4.45 2.98
CA LEU A 361 7.88 5.13 3.93
C LEU A 361 7.21 6.43 4.39
N VAL A 362 6.59 6.38 5.57
CA VAL A 362 5.80 7.52 6.08
C VAL A 362 6.16 7.85 7.52
N THR A 363 5.65 8.96 8.06
CA THR A 363 5.99 9.41 9.42
C THR A 363 4.91 9.07 10.45
N THR A 364 3.63 9.29 10.13
CA THR A 364 2.50 9.25 11.09
C THR A 364 1.49 8.12 10.85
N GLY A 365 1.95 7.00 10.30
CA GLY A 365 1.17 5.77 10.13
C GLY A 365 0.70 5.52 8.69
N ILE A 366 0.42 4.25 8.39
CA ILE A 366 -0.16 3.73 7.16
C ILE A 366 -1.54 3.18 7.53
N ALA A 367 -2.58 3.85 7.05
CA ALA A 367 -3.96 3.64 7.45
C ALA A 367 -4.14 3.62 8.98
N ASN A 368 -3.63 4.67 9.63
CA ASN A 368 -3.75 4.83 11.08
C ASN A 368 -5.24 4.85 11.50
N ASN A 369 -5.72 3.86 12.24
CA ASN A 369 -7.14 3.62 12.55
C ASN A 369 -8.08 3.30 11.36
N ASP A 370 -7.56 2.99 10.18
CA ASP A 370 -8.33 2.52 9.02
C ASP A 370 -7.64 1.30 8.39
N LEU A 371 -8.09 0.81 7.24
CA LEU A 371 -7.49 -0.33 6.55
C LEU A 371 -7.05 0.06 5.14
N LEU A 372 -5.75 -0.03 4.84
CA LEU A 372 -5.26 0.11 3.47
C LEU A 372 -5.44 -1.21 2.70
N ILE A 373 -6.23 -1.18 1.64
CA ILE A 373 -6.44 -2.34 0.77
C ILE A 373 -5.44 -2.28 -0.39
N VAL A 374 -4.65 -3.35 -0.58
CA VAL A 374 -3.61 -3.43 -1.60
C VAL A 374 -3.71 -4.71 -2.44
N GLU A 375 -3.14 -4.68 -3.63
CA GLU A 375 -2.79 -5.85 -4.44
C GLU A 375 -1.28 -5.80 -4.68
N ALA A 376 -0.51 -6.55 -3.88
CA ALA A 376 0.95 -6.62 -3.99
C ALA A 376 1.50 -8.05 -3.81
N ASP A 377 2.63 -8.35 -4.48
CA ASP A 377 3.37 -9.60 -4.28
C ASP A 377 4.42 -9.45 -3.16
N VAL A 378 5.08 -8.29 -3.10
CA VAL A 378 6.12 -7.97 -2.12
C VAL A 378 5.83 -6.63 -1.44
N LEU A 379 5.84 -6.62 -0.11
CA LEU A 379 5.65 -5.44 0.72
C LEU A 379 6.90 -5.15 1.56
N ALA A 380 7.30 -3.88 1.61
CA ALA A 380 8.17 -3.33 2.65
C ALA A 380 7.60 -1.98 3.11
N ALA A 381 7.51 -1.76 4.42
CA ALA A 381 6.90 -0.57 4.98
C ALA A 381 7.60 -0.08 6.24
N ALA A 382 7.68 1.24 6.42
CA ALA A 382 8.25 1.84 7.62
C ALA A 382 7.48 3.10 8.03
N THR A 383 7.24 3.23 9.33
CA THR A 383 6.70 4.42 9.97
C THR A 383 7.58 4.88 11.15
N VAL A 384 7.51 6.17 11.46
CA VAL A 384 8.08 6.66 12.73
C VAL A 384 7.14 6.35 13.88
N SER A 385 5.86 6.68 13.72
CA SER A 385 4.79 6.47 14.71
C SER A 385 3.48 6.14 13.99
N GLY A 386 2.49 5.64 14.73
CA GLY A 386 1.19 5.24 14.17
C GLY A 386 1.25 3.88 13.47
N ASP A 387 0.06 3.38 13.13
CA ASP A 387 -0.14 1.99 12.68
C ASP A 387 0.50 1.69 11.33
N ILE A 388 0.65 0.39 11.04
CA ILE A 388 0.75 -0.15 9.69
C ILE A 388 -0.39 -1.15 9.54
N HIS A 389 -1.51 -0.74 8.92
CA HIS A 389 -2.69 -1.59 8.79
C HIS A 389 -3.01 -1.87 7.31
N ILE A 390 -2.71 -3.09 6.84
CA ILE A 390 -2.79 -3.46 5.43
C ILE A 390 -3.53 -4.78 5.24
N GLN A 391 -4.51 -4.77 4.35
CA GLN A 391 -5.12 -5.98 3.80
C GLN A 391 -4.67 -6.16 2.35
N ASN A 392 -4.07 -7.29 2.05
CA ASN A 392 -3.68 -7.65 0.71
C ASN A 392 -4.69 -8.61 0.07
N LEU A 393 -5.20 -8.23 -1.10
CA LEU A 393 -6.20 -8.99 -1.86
C LEU A 393 -5.59 -10.02 -2.82
N THR A 394 -4.26 -10.09 -2.95
CA THR A 394 -3.63 -11.18 -3.71
C THR A 394 -3.62 -12.47 -2.88
N ASP A 395 -3.49 -13.61 -3.56
CA ASP A 395 -3.43 -14.90 -2.88
C ASP A 395 -2.17 -15.02 -1.99
N SER A 396 -1.06 -14.36 -2.33
CA SER A 396 0.20 -14.48 -1.59
C SER A 396 0.89 -13.15 -1.42
N LEU A 397 1.30 -12.84 -0.18
CA LEU A 397 2.14 -11.69 0.13
C LEU A 397 3.48 -12.13 0.71
N ARG A 398 4.56 -11.46 0.30
CA ARG A 398 5.88 -11.58 0.91
C ARG A 398 6.25 -10.27 1.61
N ILE A 399 6.46 -10.32 2.91
CA ILE A 399 7.15 -9.24 3.63
C ILE A 399 8.64 -9.38 3.31
N GLY A 400 9.12 -8.52 2.42
CA GLY A 400 10.39 -8.68 1.72
C GLY A 400 11.22 -7.40 1.70
N GLN A 401 12.06 -7.26 0.67
CA GLN A 401 12.83 -6.05 0.41
C GLN A 401 12.32 -5.39 -0.86
N VAL A 402 12.00 -4.11 -0.79
CA VAL A 402 11.59 -3.29 -1.94
C VAL A 402 12.45 -2.05 -1.97
N GLY A 403 13.32 -1.95 -3.00
CA GLY A 403 14.33 -0.91 -3.08
C GLY A 403 15.25 -0.90 -1.84
N VAL A 404 15.25 0.21 -1.11
CA VAL A 404 16.05 0.41 0.11
C VAL A 404 15.33 -0.03 1.39
N LEU A 405 14.02 -0.25 1.35
CA LEU A 405 13.21 -0.69 2.49
C LEU A 405 13.25 -2.21 2.61
N SER A 406 13.28 -2.70 3.85
CA SER A 406 13.37 -4.14 4.15
C SER A 406 12.48 -4.48 5.33
N GLY A 407 11.45 -5.28 5.10
CA GLY A 407 10.53 -5.74 6.12
C GLY A 407 9.50 -4.69 6.53
N LEU A 408 8.99 -4.80 7.75
CA LEU A 408 8.03 -3.86 8.34
C LEU A 408 8.63 -3.22 9.58
N THR A 409 8.49 -1.91 9.77
CA THR A 409 9.05 -1.23 10.94
C THR A 409 8.19 -0.09 11.44
N ILE A 410 7.86 -0.09 12.73
CA ILE A 410 7.46 1.10 13.50
C ILE A 410 8.63 1.44 14.41
N SER A 411 9.30 2.57 14.17
CA SER A 411 10.57 2.87 14.83
C SER A 411 10.45 3.56 16.19
N ALA A 412 9.36 4.29 16.44
CA ALA A 412 9.08 5.04 17.65
C ALA A 412 7.56 5.07 17.97
N GLY A 413 6.95 3.89 18.02
CA GLY A 413 5.52 3.74 18.29
C GLY A 413 5.12 3.92 19.75
N THR A 414 3.81 3.86 19.97
CA THR A 414 3.17 3.83 21.29
C THR A 414 2.33 2.56 21.44
N ALA A 415 1.92 2.22 22.67
CA ALA A 415 1.13 1.01 22.92
C ALA A 415 -0.26 1.00 22.22
N ALA A 416 -0.69 2.13 21.67
CA ALA A 416 -1.87 2.21 20.82
C ALA A 416 -1.59 1.83 19.36
N ASP A 417 -0.33 1.85 18.94
CA ASP A 417 0.09 1.59 17.57
C ASP A 417 0.24 0.07 17.32
N ASN A 418 0.00 -0.36 16.09
CA ASN A 418 0.19 -1.77 15.70
C ASN A 418 0.67 -1.96 14.25
N ILE A 419 1.32 -3.09 14.00
CA ILE A 419 1.52 -3.64 12.64
C ILE A 419 0.47 -4.73 12.45
N LEU A 420 -0.54 -4.49 11.61
CA LEU A 420 -1.58 -5.44 11.25
C LEU A 420 -1.52 -5.75 9.76
N ILE A 421 -1.20 -6.99 9.41
CA ILE A 421 -1.18 -7.47 8.02
C ILE A 421 -2.13 -8.65 7.85
N GLU A 422 -3.05 -8.52 6.91
CA GLU A 422 -4.00 -9.57 6.55
C GLU A 422 -3.83 -9.99 5.08
N THR A 423 -3.82 -11.30 4.82
CA THR A 423 -3.78 -11.86 3.46
C THR A 423 -4.80 -12.98 3.28
N LEU A 424 -5.02 -13.40 2.03
CA LEU A 424 -5.96 -14.45 1.69
C LEU A 424 -5.38 -15.86 1.91
N GLN A 425 -4.38 -16.30 1.12
CA GLN A 425 -3.91 -17.69 1.14
C GLN A 425 -2.51 -17.86 1.75
N SER A 426 -1.59 -16.93 1.53
CA SER A 426 -0.22 -17.08 1.98
C SER A 426 0.38 -15.77 2.46
N LEU A 427 1.13 -15.84 3.56
CA LEU A 427 1.97 -14.76 4.04
C LEU A 427 3.36 -15.32 4.38
N GLN A 428 4.39 -14.75 3.76
CA GLN A 428 5.78 -15.12 4.01
C GLN A 428 6.56 -13.95 4.61
N VAL A 429 7.19 -14.15 5.76
CA VAL A 429 8.01 -13.15 6.44
C VAL A 429 9.49 -13.44 6.15
N GLU A 430 10.01 -12.89 5.05
CA GLU A 430 11.42 -13.08 4.62
C GLU A 430 12.37 -12.03 5.18
N ARG A 431 11.82 -10.88 5.58
CA ARG A 431 12.53 -9.78 6.22
C ARG A 431 11.91 -9.43 7.56
N ALA A 432 12.69 -8.79 8.42
CA ALA A 432 12.32 -8.56 9.80
C ALA A 432 11.05 -7.70 9.94
N VAL A 433 10.24 -7.99 10.95
CA VAL A 433 9.12 -7.16 11.38
C VAL A 433 9.49 -6.60 12.75
N THR A 434 9.52 -5.28 12.91
CA THR A 434 9.95 -4.62 14.15
C THR A 434 8.94 -3.56 14.57
N ALA A 435 8.33 -3.72 15.74
CA ALA A 435 7.33 -2.81 16.28
C ALA A 435 7.80 -2.25 17.63
N ASN A 436 8.60 -1.18 17.60
CA ASN A 436 9.07 -0.51 18.81
C ASN A 436 7.91 0.26 19.45
N GLY A 437 7.59 -0.04 20.70
CA GLY A 437 6.46 0.49 21.45
C GLY A 437 5.09 -0.04 21.03
N ALA A 438 5.01 -0.95 20.05
CA ALA A 438 3.76 -1.32 19.35
C ALA A 438 3.56 -2.84 19.28
N ALA A 439 2.35 -3.28 18.92
CA ALA A 439 2.00 -4.69 18.75
C ALA A 439 2.18 -5.18 17.30
N VAL A 440 2.25 -6.50 17.11
CA VAL A 440 2.28 -7.14 15.78
C VAL A 440 1.15 -8.15 15.66
N ASP A 441 0.41 -8.11 14.56
CA ASP A 441 -0.69 -9.01 14.23
C ASP A 441 -0.59 -9.39 12.74
N LEU A 442 -0.22 -10.65 12.46
CA LEU A 442 -0.07 -11.17 11.10
C LEU A 442 -1.07 -12.32 10.90
N ALA A 443 -1.94 -12.19 9.90
CA ALA A 443 -3.04 -13.14 9.70
C ALA A 443 -3.22 -13.56 8.24
N VAL A 444 -3.59 -14.84 8.06
CA VAL A 444 -3.97 -15.45 6.78
C VAL A 444 -5.37 -16.05 6.90
N SER A 445 -6.32 -15.54 6.10
CA SER A 445 -7.78 -15.69 6.31
C SER A 445 -8.45 -16.87 5.58
N ALA A 446 -7.74 -17.66 4.76
CA ALA A 446 -8.37 -18.72 3.97
C ALA A 446 -8.62 -20.03 4.74
N ASN A 447 -9.65 -20.76 4.31
CA ASN A 447 -10.14 -21.97 4.99
C ASN A 447 -9.18 -23.17 4.87
N SER A 448 -8.74 -23.56 3.67
CA SER A 448 -7.92 -24.76 3.48
C SER A 448 -6.71 -24.46 2.60
N GLY A 449 -5.50 -24.76 3.09
CA GLY A 449 -4.25 -24.46 2.38
C GLY A 449 -3.66 -23.09 2.70
N ALA A 450 -4.27 -22.34 3.62
CA ALA A 450 -3.67 -21.11 4.14
C ALA A 450 -2.33 -21.40 4.81
N GLN A 451 -1.32 -20.56 4.55
CA GLN A 451 0.02 -20.73 5.10
C GLN A 451 0.61 -19.41 5.58
N LEU A 452 1.05 -19.37 6.84
CA LEU A 452 1.92 -18.33 7.37
C LEU A 452 3.30 -18.91 7.59
N THR A 453 4.31 -18.42 6.87
CA THR A 453 5.70 -18.87 7.00
C THR A 453 6.59 -17.75 7.49
N VAL A 454 7.26 -17.94 8.62
CA VAL A 454 8.18 -16.98 9.22
C VAL A 454 9.62 -17.44 9.02
N GLN A 455 10.40 -16.69 8.23
CA GLN A 455 11.83 -16.93 7.93
C GLN A 455 12.76 -15.92 8.59
N ALA A 456 12.23 -14.78 9.02
CA ALA A 456 12.99 -13.68 9.63
C ALA A 456 12.47 -13.36 11.04
N ALA A 457 13.19 -12.49 11.74
CA ALA A 457 12.83 -12.07 13.08
C ALA A 457 11.56 -11.22 13.10
N ILE A 458 10.67 -11.48 14.07
CA ILE A 458 9.54 -10.63 14.44
C ILE A 458 9.81 -10.15 15.87
N SER A 459 9.91 -8.84 16.06
CA SER A 459 10.16 -8.22 17.36
C SER A 459 9.11 -7.16 17.64
N ALA A 460 8.54 -7.17 18.83
CA ALA A 460 7.58 -6.17 19.28
C ALA A 460 7.85 -5.82 20.75
N ASP A 461 7.50 -4.60 21.17
CA ASP A 461 7.46 -4.32 22.61
C ASP A 461 6.18 -4.86 23.24
N GLU A 462 5.06 -4.76 22.53
CA GLU A 462 3.76 -5.27 22.97
C GLU A 462 3.52 -6.71 22.45
N SER A 463 2.25 -7.15 22.41
CA SER A 463 1.89 -8.52 22.04
C SER A 463 2.16 -8.83 20.56
N ILE A 464 2.47 -10.09 20.28
CA ILE A 464 2.60 -10.64 18.92
C ILE A 464 1.53 -11.71 18.71
N THR A 465 0.71 -11.54 17.68
CA THR A 465 -0.30 -12.52 17.25
C THR A 465 0.00 -12.98 15.84
N LEU A 466 0.11 -14.29 15.63
CA LEU A 466 0.31 -14.92 14.33
C LEU A 466 -0.83 -15.91 14.10
N THR A 467 -1.63 -15.69 13.05
CA THR A 467 -2.81 -16.52 12.77
C THR A 467 -2.78 -17.07 11.35
N SER A 468 -3.07 -18.36 11.20
CA SER A 468 -3.25 -19.00 9.89
C SER A 468 -4.48 -19.90 9.91
N GLY A 469 -5.33 -19.79 8.89
CA GLY A 469 -6.42 -20.75 8.69
C GLY A 469 -5.96 -22.18 8.38
N GLY A 470 -4.68 -22.39 8.09
CA GLY A 470 -4.08 -23.69 7.82
C GLY A 470 -2.78 -23.88 8.60
N GLN A 471 -1.64 -23.95 7.91
CA GLN A 471 -0.34 -24.17 8.55
C GLN A 471 0.30 -22.85 8.99
N LEU A 472 0.96 -22.88 10.15
CA LEU A 472 1.86 -21.85 10.62
C LEU A 472 3.25 -22.46 10.80
N LEU A 473 4.22 -22.03 9.98
CA LEU A 473 5.58 -22.55 9.94
C LEU A 473 6.59 -21.49 10.40
N LEU A 474 7.39 -21.82 11.41
CA LEU A 474 8.58 -21.06 11.79
C LEU A 474 9.80 -21.81 11.28
N GLU A 475 10.52 -21.19 10.35
CA GLU A 475 11.71 -21.78 9.74
C GLU A 475 12.91 -21.79 10.69
N SER A 476 13.94 -22.56 10.35
CA SER A 476 15.13 -22.67 11.19
C SER A 476 15.80 -21.31 11.38
N GLY A 477 15.94 -20.88 12.63
CA GLY A 477 16.49 -19.58 13.00
C GLY A 477 15.49 -18.42 13.01
N ALA A 478 14.20 -18.67 12.73
CA ALA A 478 13.15 -17.69 12.97
C ALA A 478 13.05 -17.35 14.48
N ALA A 479 12.92 -16.06 14.80
CA ALA A 479 12.82 -15.59 16.17
C ALA A 479 11.62 -14.67 16.31
N VAL A 480 10.70 -14.99 17.21
CA VAL A 480 9.53 -14.17 17.54
C VAL A 480 9.67 -13.72 18.99
N MET A 481 9.85 -12.41 19.20
CA MET A 481 10.27 -11.85 20.48
C MET A 481 9.39 -10.69 20.92
N SER A 482 8.83 -10.76 22.13
CA SER A 482 8.10 -9.66 22.76
C SER A 482 8.80 -9.19 24.03
N SER A 483 8.90 -7.89 24.28
CA SER A 483 9.55 -7.37 25.51
C SER A 483 8.58 -7.26 26.70
N GLN A 484 7.29 -7.02 26.47
CA GLN A 484 6.29 -6.81 27.53
C GLN A 484 4.94 -7.52 27.28
N GLY A 485 4.75 -8.10 26.09
CA GLY A 485 3.47 -8.63 25.65
C GLY A 485 3.41 -10.16 25.57
N ASN A 486 2.20 -10.64 25.31
CA ASN A 486 1.95 -12.06 25.06
C ASN A 486 2.34 -12.43 23.62
N ILE A 487 2.77 -13.67 23.42
CA ILE A 487 2.92 -14.26 22.08
C ILE A 487 1.80 -15.28 21.88
N LEU A 488 1.01 -15.11 20.84
CA LEU A 488 -0.06 -16.01 20.44
C LEU A 488 0.17 -16.51 19.02
N LEU A 489 0.29 -17.82 18.84
CA LEU A 489 0.23 -18.46 17.53
C LEU A 489 -1.05 -19.29 17.45
N SER A 490 -1.80 -19.13 16.36
CA SER A 490 -3.00 -19.91 16.07
C SER A 490 -2.99 -20.48 14.66
N ALA A 491 -3.30 -21.77 14.52
CA ALA A 491 -3.37 -22.51 13.27
C ALA A 491 -4.68 -23.30 13.14
N GLY A 492 -5.35 -23.19 12.00
CA GLY A 492 -6.68 -23.79 11.77
C GLY A 492 -7.85 -22.91 12.22
N GLU A 493 -7.58 -21.63 12.52
CA GLU A 493 -8.60 -20.64 12.83
C GLU A 493 -8.79 -19.69 11.65
N ASN A 494 -10.03 -19.55 11.17
CA ASN A 494 -10.35 -18.49 10.23
C ASN A 494 -10.70 -17.20 10.97
N ARG A 495 -9.85 -16.18 10.77
CA ARG A 495 -10.17 -14.78 11.05
C ARG A 495 -10.87 -14.20 9.83
N GLY A 496 -12.20 -14.19 9.85
CA GLY A 496 -12.98 -13.51 8.82
C GLY A 496 -12.76 -12.00 8.91
N PHE A 497 -12.81 -11.31 7.76
CA PHE A 497 -12.64 -9.85 7.58
C PHE A 497 -13.56 -8.94 8.42
N ALA A 498 -14.38 -9.48 9.32
CA ALA A 498 -15.18 -8.74 10.30
C ALA A 498 -15.55 -9.54 11.57
N THR A 499 -15.18 -10.81 11.69
CA THR A 499 -15.51 -11.67 12.85
C THR A 499 -14.63 -12.92 12.85
N LEU A 500 -14.09 -13.30 14.02
CA LEU A 500 -13.58 -14.65 14.25
C LEU A 500 -14.72 -15.68 14.11
N ASN A 501 -14.35 -16.88 13.66
CA ASN A 501 -15.01 -18.17 13.86
C ASN A 501 -15.68 -18.80 12.64
N THR A 502 -14.89 -19.62 11.94
CA THR A 502 -15.14 -21.07 11.91
C THR A 502 -13.80 -21.78 12.08
N VAL A 503 -13.76 -22.82 12.91
CA VAL A 503 -12.62 -23.75 12.99
C VAL A 503 -12.52 -24.47 11.64
N VAL A 504 -11.31 -24.60 11.11
CA VAL A 504 -11.05 -25.35 9.88
C VAL A 504 -10.17 -26.55 10.19
N ASP A 505 -10.52 -27.70 9.62
CA ASP A 505 -9.85 -28.97 9.95
C ASP A 505 -8.38 -28.97 9.51
N GLN A 506 -7.48 -29.39 10.42
CA GLN A 506 -6.06 -29.72 10.22
C GLN A 506 -5.07 -28.57 10.02
N GLY A 507 -5.30 -27.42 10.65
CA GLY A 507 -4.21 -26.47 10.87
C GLY A 507 -3.11 -27.06 11.76
N SER A 508 -1.85 -26.69 11.54
CA SER A 508 -0.72 -27.17 12.35
C SER A 508 0.29 -26.06 12.59
N ILE A 509 0.88 -26.05 13.78
CA ILE A 509 2.01 -25.18 14.11
C ILE A 509 3.27 -26.02 14.01
N LEU A 510 4.19 -25.66 13.13
CA LEU A 510 5.49 -26.32 12.97
C LEU A 510 6.60 -25.31 13.26
N MET A 511 7.40 -25.58 14.29
CA MET A 511 8.63 -24.86 14.56
C MET A 511 9.83 -25.73 14.19
N ASN A 512 10.53 -25.36 13.11
CA ASN A 512 11.76 -26.04 12.72
C ASN A 512 12.86 -25.86 13.79
N PRO A 513 13.86 -26.76 13.82
CA PRO A 513 14.94 -26.68 14.80
C PRO A 513 15.60 -25.30 14.79
N LEU A 514 15.92 -24.78 15.98
CA LEU A 514 16.49 -23.44 16.21
C LEU A 514 15.51 -22.27 16.07
N ALA A 515 14.24 -22.51 15.75
CA ALA A 515 13.21 -21.47 15.91
C ALA A 515 12.97 -21.19 17.40
N ILE A 516 12.75 -19.91 17.74
CA ILE A 516 12.52 -19.46 19.11
C ILE A 516 11.30 -18.54 19.21
N LEU A 517 10.46 -18.78 20.22
CA LEU A 517 9.49 -17.81 20.72
C LEU A 517 9.97 -17.35 22.10
N GLN A 518 10.10 -16.04 22.31
CA GLN A 518 10.53 -15.49 23.59
C GLN A 518 9.68 -14.29 24.00
N THR A 519 9.23 -14.26 25.25
CA THR A 519 8.70 -13.04 25.87
C THR A 519 9.43 -12.75 27.17
N ASP A 520 9.78 -11.49 27.41
CA ASP A 520 10.49 -11.07 28.62
C ASP A 520 9.54 -10.84 29.81
N ASP A 521 8.26 -10.54 29.55
CA ASP A 521 7.23 -10.33 30.58
C ASP A 521 5.81 -10.64 30.05
N GLY A 522 5.58 -11.86 29.58
CA GLY A 522 4.29 -12.27 29.04
C GLY A 522 4.08 -13.79 29.06
N ALA A 523 2.99 -14.22 28.43
CA ALA A 523 2.68 -15.63 28.18
C ALA A 523 2.95 -16.01 26.73
N ILE A 524 3.24 -17.29 26.50
CA ILE A 524 3.27 -17.91 25.17
C ILE A 524 2.07 -18.86 25.06
N LYS A 525 1.21 -18.64 24.06
CA LYS A 525 0.01 -19.43 23.80
C LYS A 525 0.05 -19.98 22.37
N LEU A 526 -0.07 -21.29 22.22
CA LEU A 526 -0.10 -21.98 20.93
C LEU A 526 -1.42 -22.74 20.80
N PHE A 527 -2.21 -22.43 19.77
CA PHE A 527 -3.47 -23.12 19.47
C PHE A 527 -3.42 -23.71 18.06
N SER A 528 -3.74 -24.99 17.94
CA SER A 528 -3.73 -25.69 16.66
C SER A 528 -4.88 -26.68 16.62
N THR A 529 -5.64 -26.69 15.52
CA THR A 529 -6.67 -27.72 15.28
C THR A 529 -6.09 -29.11 14.97
N GLY A 530 -4.78 -29.20 14.73
CA GLY A 530 -4.03 -30.43 14.54
C GLY A 530 -2.77 -30.44 15.42
N ASP A 531 -1.65 -30.90 14.88
CA ASP A 531 -0.41 -31.06 15.64
C ASP A 531 0.27 -29.71 15.97
N VAL A 532 1.05 -29.72 17.05
CA VAL A 532 1.97 -28.65 17.43
C VAL A 532 3.36 -29.25 17.60
N GLU A 533 4.26 -28.90 16.69
CA GLU A 533 5.68 -29.26 16.75
C GLU A 533 6.49 -28.04 17.20
N ILE A 534 7.19 -28.15 18.33
CA ILE A 534 7.90 -27.03 18.98
C ILE A 534 9.42 -27.17 18.91
N SER A 535 10.12 -26.02 18.94
CA SER A 535 11.58 -25.96 19.09
C SER A 535 11.94 -25.37 20.46
N GLN A 536 11.94 -24.03 20.61
CA GLN A 536 12.24 -23.35 21.88
C GLN A 536 11.17 -22.30 22.20
N LEU A 537 10.56 -22.41 23.38
CA LEU A 537 9.60 -21.47 23.95
C LEU A 537 10.14 -20.94 25.28
N VAL A 538 10.28 -19.63 25.39
CA VAL A 538 10.90 -18.97 26.55
C VAL A 538 9.98 -17.85 27.05
N ALA A 539 9.19 -18.12 28.09
CA ALA A 539 8.35 -17.12 28.75
C ALA A 539 9.02 -16.69 30.05
N LEU A 540 9.68 -15.53 30.03
CA LEU A 540 10.34 -14.94 31.21
C LEU A 540 9.42 -13.89 31.84
N GLY A 541 9.82 -13.42 33.02
CA GLY A 541 9.20 -12.27 33.66
C GLY A 541 8.37 -12.60 34.89
N SER A 542 7.85 -11.55 35.52
CA SER A 542 7.10 -11.65 36.79
C SER A 542 6.17 -10.46 37.04
N THR A 543 6.10 -9.49 36.12
CA THR A 543 5.32 -8.27 36.30
C THR A 543 3.98 -8.33 35.58
N HIS A 544 3.86 -9.10 34.50
CA HIS A 544 2.58 -9.35 33.83
C HIS A 544 1.74 -10.42 34.57
N PRO A 545 0.38 -10.31 34.61
CA PRO A 545 -0.48 -11.27 35.31
C PRO A 545 -0.37 -12.72 34.84
N GLU A 546 0.00 -12.91 33.57
CA GLU A 546 0.23 -14.22 32.93
C GLU A 546 1.73 -14.50 32.70
N ALA A 547 2.64 -13.70 33.28
CA ALA A 547 4.08 -13.81 33.02
C ALA A 547 4.61 -15.22 33.34
N GLY A 548 5.35 -15.78 32.38
CA GLY A 548 5.97 -17.09 32.50
C GLY A 548 5.05 -18.28 32.23
N LEU A 549 3.80 -18.06 31.84
CA LEU A 549 2.91 -19.12 31.36
C LEU A 549 3.27 -19.54 29.94
N ILE A 550 3.42 -20.85 29.73
CA ILE A 550 3.38 -21.49 28.41
C ILE A 550 2.14 -22.37 28.34
N SER A 551 1.27 -22.11 27.37
CA SER A 551 0.06 -22.88 27.11
C SER A 551 0.05 -23.41 25.68
N ILE A 552 -0.09 -24.72 25.50
CA ILE A 552 -0.11 -25.37 24.19
C ILE A 552 -1.36 -26.24 24.12
N THR A 553 -2.19 -26.02 23.10
CA THR A 553 -3.34 -26.87 22.80
C THR A 553 -3.25 -27.37 21.36
N ALA A 554 -3.00 -28.66 21.21
CA ALA A 554 -3.19 -29.40 19.96
C ALA A 554 -4.63 -29.95 19.92
N ASP A 555 -5.23 -30.05 18.73
CA ASP A 555 -6.64 -30.42 18.52
C ASP A 555 -7.67 -29.39 19.05
N PHE A 556 -7.40 -28.10 18.93
CA PHE A 556 -8.23 -27.02 19.47
C PHE A 556 -9.62 -26.90 18.79
N GLN A 557 -10.72 -26.89 19.58
CA GLN A 557 -12.11 -26.68 19.11
C GLN A 557 -12.49 -25.21 18.86
N GLY A 558 -11.59 -24.25 19.01
CA GLY A 558 -11.97 -22.85 19.06
C GLY A 558 -12.43 -22.42 20.45
N VAL A 559 -13.57 -21.72 20.52
CA VAL A 559 -13.96 -20.83 21.64
C VAL A 559 -14.02 -21.48 23.04
N ASP A 560 -14.20 -22.81 23.12
CA ASP A 560 -14.39 -23.52 24.39
C ASP A 560 -13.09 -24.15 24.97
N GLN A 561 -11.91 -23.89 24.39
CA GLN A 561 -10.61 -24.48 24.81
C GLN A 561 -10.66 -26.00 25.00
N SER A 562 -11.55 -26.69 24.26
CA SER A 562 -11.73 -28.13 24.33
C SER A 562 -11.10 -28.82 23.11
N LEU A 563 -10.98 -30.15 23.18
CA LEU A 563 -10.32 -30.97 22.14
C LEU A 563 -11.34 -31.45 21.08
N ALA A 564 -11.05 -31.26 19.79
CA ALA A 564 -12.02 -31.24 18.69
C ALA A 564 -12.35 -32.58 18.07
N THR A 565 -11.32 -33.22 17.56
CA THR A 565 -11.43 -34.29 16.57
C THR A 565 -10.72 -35.56 17.01
N PHE A 566 -10.14 -35.55 18.21
CA PHE A 566 -9.27 -36.57 18.77
C PHE A 566 -7.98 -36.77 17.95
N THR A 567 -7.51 -35.72 17.27
CA THR A 567 -6.26 -35.73 16.48
C THR A 567 -5.43 -34.49 16.78
N GLY A 568 -4.21 -34.64 17.29
CA GLY A 568 -3.33 -33.53 17.64
C GLY A 568 -2.35 -33.94 18.72
N ALA A 569 -1.07 -34.04 18.36
CA ALA A 569 0.02 -34.29 19.28
C ALA A 569 0.84 -33.02 19.53
N ILE A 570 1.49 -32.98 20.70
CA ILE A 570 2.53 -32.00 21.00
C ILE A 570 3.88 -32.73 20.94
N THR A 571 4.72 -32.37 19.99
CA THR A 571 6.03 -33.00 19.77
C THR A 571 7.13 -31.95 19.72
N GLU A 572 8.37 -32.36 19.94
CA GLU A 572 9.52 -31.48 19.68
C GLU A 572 10.16 -31.75 18.31
N SER A 573 10.86 -30.74 17.78
CA SER A 573 11.68 -30.82 16.57
C SER A 573 13.18 -30.74 16.84
N THR A 574 13.60 -30.45 18.09
CA THR A 574 15.01 -30.19 18.39
C THR A 574 15.79 -31.47 18.71
N PRO A 575 17.13 -31.43 18.67
CA PRO A 575 17.94 -32.52 19.20
C PRO A 575 17.81 -32.60 20.73
N GLU A 576 17.87 -33.82 21.29
CA GLU A 576 17.79 -34.21 22.72
C GLU A 576 18.56 -33.35 23.75
N SER A 577 19.44 -32.43 23.34
CA SER A 577 20.26 -31.60 24.24
C SER A 577 19.74 -30.18 24.49
N VAL A 578 18.62 -29.79 23.87
CA VAL A 578 18.08 -28.43 23.95
C VAL A 578 16.85 -28.40 24.85
N THR A 579 16.77 -27.44 25.78
CA THR A 579 15.55 -27.20 26.55
C THR A 579 14.46 -26.65 25.63
N ASN A 580 13.34 -27.36 25.50
CA ASN A 580 12.24 -26.93 24.64
C ASN A 580 11.43 -25.80 25.28
N LEU A 581 11.17 -25.91 26.58
CA LEU A 581 10.17 -25.09 27.27
C LEU A 581 10.77 -24.47 28.53
N ARG A 582 10.78 -23.15 28.62
CA ARG A 582 11.28 -22.42 29.79
C ARG A 582 10.28 -21.38 30.27
N GLY A 583 9.78 -21.53 31.49
CA GLY A 583 8.75 -20.66 32.05
C GLY A 583 8.50 -20.91 33.53
N SER A 584 7.52 -20.23 34.13
CA SER A 584 7.06 -20.49 35.50
C SER A 584 6.02 -21.61 35.54
N GLN A 585 5.10 -21.60 34.57
CA GLN A 585 3.98 -22.52 34.49
C GLN A 585 3.84 -23.11 33.07
N LEU A 586 3.52 -24.40 33.01
CA LEU A 586 3.27 -25.14 31.79
C LEU A 586 1.87 -25.75 31.78
N GLN A 587 1.12 -25.51 30.70
CA GLN A 587 -0.18 -26.12 30.45
C GLN A 587 -0.18 -26.76 29.06
N LEU A 588 -0.34 -28.08 29.01
CA LEU A 588 -0.36 -28.84 27.75
C LEU A 588 -1.69 -29.58 27.60
N MET A 589 -2.30 -29.44 26.44
CA MET A 589 -3.53 -30.13 26.08
C MET A 589 -3.37 -30.77 24.70
N ALA A 590 -3.53 -32.09 24.62
CA ALA A 590 -3.37 -32.85 23.38
C ALA A 590 -4.36 -34.02 23.30
N SER A 591 -4.60 -34.51 22.09
CA SER A 591 -5.46 -35.68 21.86
C SER A 591 -4.68 -36.97 21.63
N THR A 592 -3.49 -36.89 21.00
CA THR A 592 -2.73 -38.06 20.53
C THR A 592 -1.30 -38.13 21.06
N GLY A 593 -1.00 -37.44 22.16
CA GLY A 593 0.26 -37.57 22.89
C GLY A 593 0.99 -36.26 23.13
N VAL A 594 1.88 -36.28 24.11
CA VAL A 594 2.76 -35.18 24.51
C VAL A 594 4.18 -35.74 24.65
N GLY A 595 5.10 -35.33 23.78
CA GLY A 595 6.45 -35.91 23.74
C GLY A 595 6.47 -37.37 23.27
N ALA A 596 5.59 -37.75 22.34
CA ALA A 596 5.45 -39.15 21.93
C ALA A 596 6.63 -39.69 21.07
N ASN A 597 7.36 -38.80 20.38
CA ASN A 597 8.53 -39.16 19.58
C ASN A 597 9.84 -39.04 20.37
N ASP A 598 9.92 -38.04 21.23
CA ASP A 598 11.03 -37.73 22.14
C ASP A 598 10.47 -36.91 23.31
N ASP A 599 11.17 -36.94 24.45
CA ASP A 599 10.70 -36.29 25.67
C ASP A 599 10.73 -34.75 25.58
N LEU A 600 9.64 -34.07 25.99
CA LEU A 600 9.71 -32.61 26.06
C LEU A 600 10.59 -32.20 27.23
N ARG A 601 11.67 -31.47 26.92
CA ARG A 601 12.61 -30.93 27.89
C ARG A 601 12.10 -29.61 28.45
N VAL A 602 11.85 -29.59 29.76
CA VAL A 602 11.17 -28.50 30.45
C VAL A 602 12.06 -27.89 31.54
N GLU A 603 12.00 -26.57 31.69
CA GLU A 603 12.54 -25.79 32.81
C GLU A 603 11.38 -24.95 33.36
N THR A 604 10.51 -25.59 34.15
CA THR A 604 9.31 -24.95 34.73
C THR A 604 9.10 -25.33 36.21
N GLN A 605 8.26 -24.56 36.93
CA GLN A 605 7.93 -24.85 38.33
C GLN A 605 6.65 -25.65 38.45
N THR A 606 5.60 -25.31 37.69
CA THR A 606 4.31 -26.00 37.75
C THR A 606 3.95 -26.55 36.37
N VAL A 607 3.54 -27.82 36.32
CA VAL A 607 3.15 -28.51 35.08
C VAL A 607 1.74 -29.06 35.21
N GLN A 608 0.91 -28.79 34.19
CA GLN A 608 -0.42 -29.37 34.01
C GLN A 608 -0.49 -29.97 32.61
N VAL A 609 -0.99 -31.20 32.51
CA VAL A 609 -1.12 -31.88 31.20
C VAL A 609 -2.46 -32.61 31.15
N THR A 610 -3.20 -32.42 30.07
CA THR A 610 -4.37 -33.23 29.74
C THR A 610 -4.15 -33.88 28.38
N ASN A 611 -4.16 -35.21 28.35
CA ASN A 611 -4.04 -36.00 27.13
C ASN A 611 -5.14 -37.06 27.04
N LEU A 612 -5.61 -37.36 25.83
CA LEU A 612 -6.61 -38.41 25.62
C LEU A 612 -5.98 -39.76 25.26
N THR A 613 -5.16 -39.81 24.21
CA THR A 613 -4.51 -41.05 23.75
C THR A 613 -3.03 -40.83 23.49
N GLY A 614 -2.22 -41.89 23.60
CA GLY A 614 -0.77 -41.79 23.43
C GLY A 614 -0.05 -41.44 24.73
N ASP A 615 1.28 -41.37 24.67
CA ASP A 615 2.10 -41.20 25.87
C ASP A 615 2.28 -39.72 26.22
N ILE A 616 2.50 -39.46 27.51
CA ILE A 616 3.04 -38.20 28.04
C ILE A 616 4.49 -38.47 28.43
N GLN A 617 5.45 -37.80 27.81
CA GLN A 617 6.88 -37.91 28.13
C GLN A 617 7.47 -36.51 28.37
N LEU A 618 7.91 -36.25 29.60
CA LEU A 618 8.54 -34.98 29.99
C LEU A 618 9.85 -35.25 30.76
N THR A 619 10.88 -34.48 30.45
CA THR A 619 12.11 -34.41 31.25
C THR A 619 12.33 -32.99 31.73
N GLN A 620 12.32 -32.77 33.04
CA GLN A 620 12.79 -31.54 33.63
C GLN A 620 14.32 -31.50 33.63
N ILE A 621 14.88 -30.42 33.10
CA ILE A 621 16.31 -30.12 33.17
C ILE A 621 16.59 -29.24 34.39
N ALA A 622 17.77 -29.45 34.98
CA ALA A 622 18.32 -28.61 36.04
C ALA A 622 18.39 -27.12 35.64
N GLY A 623 17.66 -26.27 36.36
CA GLY A 623 17.88 -24.82 36.32
C GLY A 623 19.13 -24.42 37.10
N ALA A 624 19.49 -23.13 37.11
CA ALA A 624 20.59 -22.60 37.95
C ALA A 624 20.32 -22.73 39.47
N THR A 625 19.07 -22.95 39.83
CA THR A 625 18.59 -23.30 41.17
C THR A 625 17.80 -24.59 40.99
N GLU A 626 18.09 -25.68 41.71
CA GLU A 626 17.35 -26.94 41.66
C GLU A 626 15.89 -26.73 42.08
N PRO A 627 14.94 -26.51 41.15
CA PRO A 627 13.57 -26.19 41.52
C PRO A 627 12.83 -27.51 41.76
N THR A 628 11.89 -27.50 42.70
CA THR A 628 10.89 -28.57 42.75
C THR A 628 9.91 -28.38 41.60
N VAL A 629 9.74 -29.42 40.77
CA VAL A 629 8.68 -29.44 39.76
C VAL A 629 7.39 -29.94 40.40
N GLU A 630 6.36 -29.11 40.35
CA GLU A 630 5.03 -29.40 40.84
C GLU A 630 4.15 -29.92 39.70
N LEU A 631 3.80 -31.21 39.77
CA LEU A 631 2.87 -31.87 38.87
C LEU A 631 1.44 -31.70 39.40
N ASN A 632 0.70 -30.79 38.78
CA ASN A 632 -0.65 -30.39 39.19
C ASN A 632 -1.66 -30.75 38.10
N ASP A 633 -2.44 -31.81 38.33
CA ASP A 633 -3.42 -32.35 37.38
C ASP A 633 -2.80 -32.84 36.06
N ILE A 634 -1.92 -33.85 36.16
CA ILE A 634 -1.46 -34.62 35.01
C ILE A 634 -2.49 -35.72 34.72
N GLN A 635 -3.16 -35.65 33.58
CA GLN A 635 -4.22 -36.56 33.18
C GLN A 635 -3.91 -37.16 31.81
N ASN A 636 -3.95 -38.49 31.72
CA ASN A 636 -3.97 -39.21 30.46
C ASN A 636 -5.16 -40.17 30.44
N ASP A 637 -5.95 -40.22 29.37
CA ASP A 637 -7.02 -41.24 29.31
C ASP A 637 -6.45 -42.62 28.95
N GLN A 638 -5.62 -42.68 27.90
CA GLN A 638 -4.93 -43.89 27.46
C GLN A 638 -3.47 -43.62 27.06
N GLY A 639 -2.55 -44.43 27.56
CA GLY A 639 -1.11 -44.35 27.28
C GLY A 639 -0.28 -44.16 28.55
N ALA A 640 1.04 -44.25 28.43
CA ALA A 640 1.93 -44.12 29.57
C ALA A 640 2.15 -42.65 29.96
N ILE A 641 2.41 -42.39 31.24
CA ILE A 641 2.92 -41.11 31.75
C ILE A 641 4.34 -41.37 32.23
N THR A 642 5.34 -40.74 31.60
CA THR A 642 6.74 -40.79 32.01
C THR A 642 7.22 -39.38 32.28
N ILE A 643 7.52 -39.07 33.54
CA ILE A 643 8.05 -37.76 33.93
C ILE A 643 9.33 -37.96 34.72
N ARG A 644 10.39 -37.30 34.26
CA ARG A 644 11.74 -37.40 34.82
C ARG A 644 12.22 -36.00 35.22
N SER A 645 12.95 -35.89 36.33
CA SER A 645 13.75 -34.71 36.69
C SER A 645 15.22 -35.13 36.67
N GLU A 646 16.08 -34.41 35.95
CA GLU A 646 17.52 -34.72 35.88
C GLU A 646 18.27 -34.33 37.15
N ASP A 647 17.89 -33.21 37.76
CA ASP A 647 18.55 -32.65 38.95
C ASP A 647 17.57 -31.73 39.69
N GLY A 648 16.74 -32.33 40.57
CA GLY A 648 15.73 -31.59 41.33
C GLY A 648 14.58 -32.46 41.81
N ALA A 649 13.83 -31.96 42.78
CA ALA A 649 12.71 -32.66 43.39
C ALA A 649 11.46 -32.67 42.49
N ILE A 650 10.64 -33.70 42.63
CA ILE A 650 9.30 -33.77 42.04
C ILE A 650 8.27 -33.74 43.17
N LEU A 651 7.29 -32.85 43.07
CA LEU A 651 6.11 -32.81 43.92
C LEU A 651 4.88 -33.14 43.09
N THR A 652 4.06 -34.11 43.48
CA THR A 652 2.83 -34.44 42.77
C THR A 652 1.59 -34.20 43.61
N ARG A 653 0.58 -33.56 43.01
CA ARG A 653 -0.75 -33.40 43.62
C ARG A 653 -1.78 -34.33 42.98
N ASN A 654 -1.73 -34.49 41.67
CA ASN A 654 -2.64 -35.38 40.96
C ASN A 654 -2.00 -35.84 39.65
N VAL A 655 -1.82 -37.15 39.49
CA VAL A 655 -1.34 -37.81 38.29
C VAL A 655 -2.22 -39.02 38.05
N GLN A 656 -2.91 -39.08 36.90
CA GLN A 656 -3.87 -40.15 36.64
C GLN A 656 -3.82 -40.67 35.21
N VAL A 657 -3.98 -41.99 35.07
CA VAL A 657 -4.31 -42.67 33.82
C VAL A 657 -5.70 -43.32 33.96
N THR A 658 -6.72 -42.81 33.26
CA THR A 658 -8.12 -43.19 33.55
C THR A 658 -8.58 -44.50 32.91
N THR A 659 -7.95 -44.95 31.83
CA THR A 659 -8.31 -46.21 31.14
C THR A 659 -7.18 -47.24 31.18
N ALA A 660 -6.09 -47.04 30.43
CA ALA A 660 -4.98 -47.99 30.37
C ALA A 660 -3.64 -47.33 30.09
N GLY A 661 -2.64 -47.61 30.93
CA GLY A 661 -1.28 -47.10 30.80
C GLY A 661 -0.51 -47.10 32.13
N SER A 662 0.82 -47.12 32.04
CA SER A 662 1.70 -47.05 33.21
C SER A 662 2.01 -45.61 33.62
N ILE A 663 2.36 -45.38 34.88
CA ILE A 663 2.89 -44.12 35.38
C ILE A 663 4.33 -44.35 35.85
N SER A 664 5.29 -43.57 35.40
CA SER A 664 6.69 -43.59 35.83
C SER A 664 7.12 -42.18 36.21
N LEU A 665 7.41 -41.95 37.49
CA LEU A 665 7.87 -40.68 38.04
C LEU A 665 9.28 -40.87 38.60
N ARG A 666 10.26 -40.13 38.08
CA ARG A 666 11.68 -40.32 38.40
C ARG A 666 12.35 -39.01 38.78
N ALA A 667 12.67 -38.83 40.05
CA ALA A 667 13.53 -37.75 40.52
C ALA A 667 15.01 -38.23 40.49
N GLU A 668 15.76 -37.84 39.46
CA GLU A 668 17.18 -38.13 39.31
C GLU A 668 18.05 -37.03 39.95
N ASP A 669 19.29 -37.35 40.25
CA ASP A 669 20.27 -36.48 40.92
C ASP A 669 21.58 -36.48 40.12
N ALA A 670 21.54 -35.81 38.97
CA ALA A 670 22.70 -35.69 38.09
C ALA A 670 23.85 -34.91 38.77
N GLY A 671 23.53 -33.98 39.68
CA GLY A 671 24.49 -33.18 40.46
C GLY A 671 25.15 -33.93 41.62
N ALA A 672 24.55 -35.04 42.06
CA ALA A 672 24.93 -35.82 43.23
C ALA A 672 25.03 -34.99 44.52
N ASP A 673 24.18 -33.97 44.63
CA ASP A 673 24.19 -32.99 45.70
C ASP A 673 23.09 -33.27 46.75
N GLY A 674 22.16 -34.16 46.40
CA GLY A 674 21.00 -34.49 47.21
C GLY A 674 19.88 -33.46 47.08
N GLY A 675 19.56 -32.95 45.89
CA GLY A 675 18.37 -32.13 45.62
C GLY A 675 17.08 -32.90 45.25
N SER A 676 17.15 -34.22 45.06
CA SER A 676 16.17 -34.97 44.23
C SER A 676 15.12 -35.79 44.99
N ASP A 677 14.37 -35.17 45.90
CA ASP A 677 13.25 -35.81 46.59
C ASP A 677 12.04 -36.05 45.66
N LEU A 678 11.28 -37.13 45.89
CA LEU A 678 9.97 -37.33 45.25
C LEU A 678 8.87 -37.28 46.33
N THR A 679 8.01 -36.28 46.26
CA THR A 679 6.88 -36.10 47.19
C THR A 679 5.56 -36.31 46.45
N VAL A 680 4.65 -37.10 47.05
CA VAL A 680 3.29 -37.33 46.56
C VAL A 680 2.30 -36.79 47.59
N GLU A 681 1.74 -35.61 47.37
CA GLU A 681 0.76 -34.93 48.25
C GLU A 681 -0.71 -35.27 47.90
N GLY A 682 -0.97 -35.93 46.78
CA GLY A 682 -2.33 -36.33 46.40
C GLY A 682 -2.39 -37.66 45.67
N SER A 683 -3.10 -37.75 44.55
CA SER A 683 -3.35 -39.03 43.88
C SER A 683 -2.33 -39.34 42.78
N VAL A 684 -1.82 -40.58 42.76
CA VAL A 684 -1.15 -41.20 41.62
C VAL A 684 -1.90 -42.47 41.26
N GLN A 685 -2.69 -42.44 40.19
CA GLN A 685 -3.69 -43.49 39.91
C GLN A 685 -3.62 -44.01 38.49
N THR A 686 -3.70 -45.33 38.30
CA THR A 686 -3.97 -45.91 36.98
C THR A 686 -5.05 -46.97 37.04
N ALA A 687 -5.97 -46.95 36.08
CA ALA A 687 -6.98 -47.99 35.95
C ALA A 687 -6.39 -49.34 35.50
N SER A 688 -5.30 -49.34 34.72
CA SER A 688 -4.54 -50.55 34.42
C SER A 688 -3.12 -50.20 33.97
N GLY A 689 -2.12 -50.92 34.49
CA GLY A 689 -0.71 -50.63 34.23
C GLY A 689 0.12 -50.48 35.50
N GLU A 690 1.44 -50.45 35.34
CA GLU A 690 2.36 -50.33 36.47
C GLU A 690 2.52 -48.87 36.91
N ILE A 691 2.68 -48.65 38.22
CA ILE A 691 3.13 -47.36 38.78
C ILE A 691 4.56 -47.54 39.28
N GLU A 692 5.50 -46.75 38.76
CA GLU A 692 6.89 -46.69 39.19
C GLU A 692 7.19 -45.30 39.78
N LEU A 693 7.56 -45.26 41.06
CA LEU A 693 8.00 -44.06 41.76
C LEU A 693 9.46 -44.23 42.18
N LEU A 694 10.34 -43.38 41.65
CA LEU A 694 11.78 -43.49 41.85
C LEU A 694 12.40 -42.16 42.31
N SER A 695 13.24 -42.22 43.34
CA SER A 695 14.19 -41.15 43.69
C SER A 695 15.61 -41.72 43.71
N ALA A 696 16.53 -41.10 42.98
CA ALA A 696 17.89 -41.60 42.78
C ALA A 696 18.76 -41.46 44.04
N SER A 697 18.65 -40.36 44.78
CA SER A 697 19.61 -39.98 45.84
C SER A 697 19.03 -39.69 47.22
N ARG A 698 17.71 -39.49 47.37
CA ARG A 698 17.09 -39.16 48.66
C ARG A 698 15.75 -39.85 48.92
N ASP A 699 14.78 -39.13 49.49
CA ASP A 699 13.61 -39.65 50.16
C ASP A 699 12.41 -39.64 49.21
N ILE A 700 11.55 -40.62 49.40
CA ILE A 700 10.21 -40.61 48.82
C ILE A 700 9.24 -40.33 49.96
N LEU A 701 8.55 -39.19 49.91
CA LEU A 701 7.49 -38.84 50.86
C LEU A 701 6.12 -39.13 50.23
N LEU A 702 5.36 -40.01 50.86
CA LEU A 702 4.01 -40.38 50.44
C LEU A 702 2.99 -39.82 51.43
N ASP A 703 2.27 -38.78 51.00
CA ASP A 703 1.21 -38.06 51.72
C ASP A 703 -0.12 -38.09 50.92
N GLY A 704 -0.38 -39.21 50.24
CA GLY A 704 -1.44 -39.31 49.25
C GLY A 704 -1.89 -40.74 48.93
N ILE A 705 -2.65 -40.88 47.84
CA ILE A 705 -3.22 -42.16 47.37
C ILE A 705 -2.44 -42.62 46.14
N ILE A 706 -1.81 -43.79 46.22
CA ILE A 706 -1.21 -44.46 45.07
C ILE A 706 -2.02 -45.71 44.77
N GLU A 707 -2.66 -45.76 43.61
CA GLU A 707 -3.60 -46.84 43.28
C GLU A 707 -3.41 -47.34 41.84
N SER A 708 -3.21 -48.66 41.69
CA SER A 708 -3.32 -49.34 40.40
C SER A 708 -4.39 -50.42 40.50
N LEU A 709 -5.45 -50.31 39.70
CA LEU A 709 -6.58 -51.26 39.73
C LEU A 709 -6.29 -52.59 39.02
N ALA A 710 -5.21 -52.67 38.24
CA ALA A 710 -4.84 -53.89 37.51
C ALA A 710 -3.33 -53.94 37.15
N GLY A 711 -2.45 -53.54 38.06
CA GLY A 711 -1.00 -53.57 37.83
C GLY A 711 -0.17 -53.43 39.11
N ALA A 712 1.14 -53.59 38.97
CA ALA A 712 2.08 -53.52 40.08
C ALA A 712 2.41 -52.07 40.45
N ILE A 713 2.70 -51.83 41.73
CA ILE A 713 3.24 -50.56 42.22
C ILE A 713 4.67 -50.81 42.72
N THR A 714 5.64 -50.10 42.17
CA THR A 714 7.04 -50.11 42.57
C THR A 714 7.40 -48.74 43.13
N VAL A 715 7.86 -48.70 44.38
CA VAL A 715 8.39 -47.49 45.01
C VAL A 715 9.82 -47.76 45.42
N ARG A 716 10.76 -46.95 44.92
CA ARG A 716 12.20 -47.15 45.17
C ARG A 716 12.91 -45.84 45.43
N SER A 717 13.40 -45.66 46.66
CA SER A 717 14.42 -44.66 46.98
C SER A 717 15.77 -45.39 47.11
N ASP A 718 16.80 -45.00 46.33
CA ASP A 718 18.19 -45.53 46.33
C ASP A 718 18.71 -46.25 45.07
N LEU A 719 18.85 -45.54 43.95
CA LEU A 719 19.79 -46.05 42.93
C LEU A 719 21.26 -45.94 43.40
N SER A 720 21.59 -45.07 44.38
CA SER A 720 22.98 -44.86 44.84
C SER A 720 23.19 -44.39 46.31
N GLY A 721 22.18 -44.32 47.20
CA GLY A 721 22.27 -43.65 48.52
C GLY A 721 21.52 -44.28 49.73
N THR A 722 21.28 -43.51 50.82
CA THR A 722 20.54 -43.94 52.04
C THR A 722 19.09 -43.43 52.08
N GLY A 723 18.45 -43.31 50.92
CA GLY A 723 17.10 -42.77 50.80
C GLY A 723 16.08 -43.47 51.69
N GLN A 724 15.10 -42.72 52.20
CA GLN A 724 14.00 -43.25 53.01
C GLN A 724 12.67 -43.13 52.27
N ILE A 725 11.87 -44.18 52.32
CA ILE A 725 10.46 -44.11 51.94
C ILE A 725 9.67 -43.78 53.22
N THR A 726 9.11 -42.58 53.29
CA THR A 726 8.28 -42.11 54.40
C THR A 726 6.81 -42.07 53.98
N MET A 727 5.94 -42.68 54.78
CA MET A 727 4.49 -42.58 54.61
C MET A 727 3.90 -41.79 55.78
N THR A 728 3.09 -40.77 55.49
CA THR A 728 2.32 -40.04 56.50
C THR A 728 1.06 -40.82 56.92
N ASP A 729 0.44 -40.42 58.03
CA ASP A 729 -0.81 -41.03 58.50
C ASP A 729 -1.95 -40.72 57.52
N GLY A 730 -2.58 -41.76 56.98
CA GLY A 730 -3.65 -41.63 55.97
C GLY A 730 -3.24 -41.95 54.54
N SER A 731 -1.94 -42.08 54.24
CA SER A 731 -1.44 -42.48 52.92
C SER A 731 -1.81 -43.93 52.57
N VAL A 732 -2.13 -44.18 51.30
CA VAL A 732 -2.58 -45.49 50.80
C VAL A 732 -1.74 -45.92 49.61
N ILE A 733 -1.23 -47.15 49.63
CA ILE A 733 -0.72 -47.84 48.45
C ILE A 733 -1.63 -49.04 48.19
N HIS A 734 -2.36 -49.02 47.08
CA HIS A 734 -3.30 -50.07 46.68
C HIS A 734 -2.95 -50.59 45.29
N ALA A 735 -2.28 -51.74 45.25
CA ALA A 735 -2.19 -52.54 44.03
C ALA A 735 -3.28 -53.60 44.09
N ALA A 736 -4.20 -53.62 43.14
CA ALA A 736 -5.17 -54.71 43.04
C ALA A 736 -4.44 -56.02 42.71
N ASP A 737 -4.95 -57.14 43.22
CA ASP A 737 -4.40 -58.48 42.96
C ASP A 737 -4.35 -58.72 41.44
N GLY A 738 -3.13 -58.76 40.89
CA GLY A 738 -2.84 -59.06 39.48
C GLY A 738 -3.20 -60.47 39.07
#